data_AF-A0A953NMX3-F1
#
_entry.id   AF-A0A953NMX3-F1
#
_cell.length_a   1.000
_cell.length_b   1.000
_cell.length_c   1.000
_cell.angle_alpha   90.00
_cell.angle_beta   90.00
_cell.angle_gamma   90.00
#
_symmetry.space_group_name_H-M   'P 1'
#
loop_
_entity.id
_entity.type
_entity.pdbx_description
1 polymer ?
#
loop_
_entity_poly.entity_id
_entity_poly.type
_entity_poly.pdbx_seq_one_letter_code
_entity_poly.pdbx_strand_id
1 'polypeptide(L)'
;MQLAELQRNWNEFGRTDPLWSVLTDARFKDNKWDPVAFFKTGEQEVESVLAGLTALGVTMPRRRALDFGCAVGRLTQALCRHFERCDGVDIAPSMIDLAREYDQFPSRCHYHLNEADDLALFPDNTFDFIYSRLVLQHMEPRYSKKYIAEFVRVLAPGGVAFFQIPAGPPAPGQEPPREWALPEAGFRASIEIDNMPATLEAGSPHDLQVRVTNSSPVAWPRGQHSSGRDVIVLGNHWLLADGKPFTPDDGRTALTDGLRPSETAYVPLRVIAPTAPGSYLLELDMVQEGVSWFAPKGSRTCRIKVDVCKGAGAQPVETAPVMEMYGVPQQDVLGVVEAAGGQIVAVLDDHSAEPLLSYQYVVTKTKAQQKPAPAPAGRVAAAPSGIPDGGNPEADEALLLLNGLAQHAALQARVSEALAKRLLGIERLVRETHELVNHVGAGVPTGGRFAVYQGNNLALTRILNRYSMYVDTTDVSIGPHLITHGQWEPWITSLFTRLLRPGMTAVDIGANFGYYTILAGFAVGATGRVYALEADPRNYEVLQLNLTVNGLLDIVQSRQCAVLDAKKRVELRRNPTLLGCHSLFAGEQGSARNVSVEALPLDEIIPGSVDFMKIDAEGSEPFIFDGMRNVLERSPQVKIIMEFNVPVLKLAGVDPASFLRKIHDHHFTVSIIPREGDLEPLNEQKLLDGPLYDLLLIRK
;
A
#
# COMPACT_ATOMS: atom_id res chain seq x y z
N MET A 1 0.67 -16.26 30.41
CA MET A 1 1.55 -15.18 30.86
C MET A 1 0.80 -14.17 31.74
N GLN A 2 1.32 -13.90 32.94
CA GLN A 2 0.78 -12.86 33.83
C GLN A 2 1.09 -11.45 33.29
N LEU A 3 0.33 -10.44 33.71
CA LEU A 3 0.47 -9.06 33.22
C LEU A 3 1.87 -8.46 33.46
N ALA A 4 2.47 -8.71 34.62
CA ALA A 4 3.83 -8.26 34.94
C ALA A 4 4.90 -8.90 34.03
N GLU A 5 4.67 -10.14 33.60
CA GLU A 5 5.58 -10.83 32.68
C GLU A 5 5.40 -10.33 31.23
N LEU A 6 4.15 -10.06 30.83
CA LEU A 6 3.84 -9.39 29.57
C LEU A 6 4.55 -8.04 29.49
N GLN A 7 4.43 -7.23 30.54
CA GLN A 7 5.13 -5.95 30.65
C GLN A 7 6.64 -6.11 30.50
N ARG A 8 7.25 -7.04 31.25
CA ARG A 8 8.69 -7.30 31.19
C ARG A 8 9.13 -7.61 29.76
N ASN A 9 8.41 -8.48 29.05
CA ASN A 9 8.75 -8.87 27.68
C ASN A 9 8.69 -7.68 26.71
N TRP A 10 7.59 -6.93 26.71
CA TRP A 10 7.43 -5.77 25.82
C TRP A 10 8.36 -4.63 26.16
N ASN A 11 8.65 -4.43 27.45
CA ASN A 11 9.62 -3.44 27.88
C ASN A 11 11.04 -3.78 27.42
N GLU A 12 11.40 -5.07 27.38
CA GLU A 12 12.68 -5.51 26.83
C GLU A 12 12.74 -5.39 25.30
N PHE A 13 11.67 -5.71 24.59
CA PHE A 13 11.58 -5.44 23.15
C PHE A 13 11.74 -3.94 22.84
N GLY A 14 11.12 -3.08 23.63
CA GLY A 14 11.25 -1.63 23.48
C GLY A 14 12.69 -1.12 23.67
N ARG A 15 13.55 -1.85 24.37
CA ARG A 15 14.98 -1.51 24.55
C ARG A 15 15.87 -2.09 23.47
N THR A 16 15.51 -3.25 22.93
CA THR A 16 16.41 -4.06 22.11
C THR A 16 16.13 -3.98 20.61
N ASP A 17 14.85 -3.99 20.21
CA ASP A 17 14.44 -3.90 18.80
C ASP A 17 13.00 -3.36 18.68
N PRO A 18 12.77 -2.09 19.10
CA PRO A 18 11.43 -1.54 19.31
C PRO A 18 10.58 -1.56 18.04
N LEU A 19 11.08 -1.03 16.91
CA LEU A 19 10.29 -0.90 15.69
C LEU A 19 9.95 -2.28 15.09
N TRP A 20 10.89 -3.22 15.13
CA TRP A 20 10.67 -4.58 14.65
C TRP A 20 9.65 -5.32 15.51
N SER A 21 9.67 -5.14 16.84
CA SER A 21 8.70 -5.81 17.72
C SER A 21 7.27 -5.33 17.50
N VAL A 22 7.07 -4.11 17.00
CA VAL A 22 5.75 -3.56 16.65
C VAL A 22 5.27 -4.07 15.29
N LEU A 23 6.17 -4.16 14.30
CA LEU A 23 5.88 -4.73 12.98
C LEU A 23 6.97 -5.74 12.61
N THR A 24 6.71 -7.00 12.96
CA THR A 24 7.66 -8.08 12.81
C THR A 24 7.81 -8.50 11.36
N ASP A 25 9.00 -8.28 10.80
CA ASP A 25 9.41 -8.74 9.48
C ASP A 25 10.89 -9.13 9.56
N ALA A 26 11.25 -10.31 9.04
CA ALA A 26 12.61 -10.83 9.14
C ALA A 26 13.65 -9.90 8.50
N ARG A 27 13.27 -9.10 7.49
CA ARG A 27 14.15 -8.15 6.81
C ARG A 27 14.58 -6.99 7.70
N PHE A 28 13.73 -6.61 8.65
CA PHE A 28 13.93 -5.41 9.47
C PHE A 28 14.38 -5.72 10.91
N LYS A 29 14.59 -7.00 11.24
CA LYS A 29 15.13 -7.44 12.53
C LYS A 29 16.55 -6.89 12.76
N ASP A 30 16.92 -6.73 14.03
CA ASP A 30 18.17 -6.13 14.50
C ASP A 30 18.22 -4.61 14.24
N ASN A 31 17.12 -3.90 14.54
CA ASN A 31 16.99 -2.46 14.36
C ASN A 31 17.21 -1.98 12.91
N LYS A 32 16.80 -2.77 11.91
CA LYS A 32 16.97 -2.44 10.48
C LYS A 32 15.79 -1.65 9.90
N TRP A 33 14.77 -1.35 10.69
CA TRP A 33 13.69 -0.45 10.29
C TRP A 33 14.21 0.97 10.09
N ASP A 34 13.92 1.57 8.94
CA ASP A 34 14.00 3.02 8.78
C ASP A 34 12.81 3.68 9.51
N PRO A 35 13.04 4.57 10.49
CA PRO A 35 11.95 5.15 11.28
C PRO A 35 10.92 5.90 10.43
N VAL A 36 11.34 6.64 9.40
CA VAL A 36 10.42 7.40 8.53
C VAL A 36 9.50 6.46 7.77
N ALA A 37 10.06 5.42 7.15
CA ALA A 37 9.29 4.38 6.47
C ALA A 37 8.36 3.64 7.44
N PHE A 38 8.82 3.33 8.65
CA PHE A 38 8.05 2.67 9.69
C PHE A 38 6.81 3.49 10.10
N PHE A 39 6.96 4.78 10.43
CA PHE A 39 5.83 5.64 10.79
C PHE A 39 4.86 5.85 9.63
N LYS A 40 5.36 5.89 8.38
CA LYS A 40 4.52 5.97 7.18
C LYS A 40 3.58 4.77 7.04
N THR A 41 3.97 3.58 7.49
CA THR A 41 3.05 2.42 7.52
C THR A 41 1.85 2.65 8.43
N GLY A 42 2.03 3.41 9.52
CA GLY A 42 0.94 3.78 10.43
C GLY A 42 -0.06 4.73 9.79
N GLU A 43 0.42 5.70 9.01
CA GLU A 43 -0.45 6.59 8.23
C GLU A 43 -1.33 5.80 7.27
N GLN A 44 -0.74 4.88 6.51
CA GLN A 44 -1.45 4.02 5.55
C GLN A 44 -2.48 3.11 6.21
N GLU A 45 -2.15 2.55 7.38
CA GLU A 45 -3.04 1.67 8.12
C GLU A 45 -4.26 2.43 8.67
N VAL A 46 -4.04 3.60 9.27
CA VAL A 46 -5.14 4.44 9.77
C VAL A 46 -6.01 4.95 8.62
N GLU A 47 -5.42 5.39 7.50
CA GLU A 47 -6.16 5.83 6.31
C GLU A 47 -7.05 4.69 5.77
N SER A 48 -6.49 3.49 5.59
CA SER A 48 -7.23 2.30 5.13
C SER A 48 -8.38 1.92 6.08
N VAL A 49 -8.14 1.89 7.39
CA VAL A 49 -9.17 1.55 8.38
C VAL A 49 -10.31 2.57 8.37
N LEU A 50 -10.01 3.87 8.37
CA LEU A 50 -11.04 4.90 8.35
C LEU A 50 -11.83 4.90 7.03
N ALA A 51 -11.19 4.59 5.90
CA ALA A 51 -11.86 4.39 4.62
C ALA A 51 -12.78 3.17 4.64
N GLY A 52 -12.32 2.04 5.19
CA GLY A 52 -13.11 0.81 5.37
C GLY A 52 -14.35 1.03 6.23
N LEU A 53 -14.21 1.75 7.36
CA LEU A 53 -15.35 2.15 8.19
C LEU A 53 -16.35 3.02 7.42
N THR A 54 -15.86 3.96 6.62
CA THR A 54 -16.72 4.81 5.78
C THR A 54 -17.48 3.97 4.74
N ALA A 55 -16.84 2.98 4.12
CA ALA A 55 -17.46 2.06 3.17
C ALA A 55 -18.54 1.17 3.81
N LEU A 56 -18.40 0.84 5.10
CA LEU A 56 -19.41 0.16 5.91
C LEU A 56 -20.58 1.08 6.33
N GLY A 57 -20.57 2.35 5.90
CA GLY A 57 -21.58 3.34 6.30
C GLY A 57 -21.41 3.83 7.74
N VAL A 58 -20.26 3.55 8.36
CA VAL A 58 -19.97 3.94 9.74
C VAL A 58 -19.40 5.35 9.75
N THR A 59 -20.00 6.21 10.56
CA THR A 59 -19.53 7.57 10.78
C THR A 59 -19.43 7.85 12.26
N MET A 60 -18.39 8.58 12.66
CA MET A 60 -18.19 9.03 14.03
C MET A 60 -17.66 10.46 14.08
N PRO A 61 -17.89 11.19 15.18
CA PRO A 61 -17.16 12.42 15.45
C PRO A 61 -15.65 12.14 15.50
N ARG A 62 -14.82 13.14 15.19
CA ARG A 62 -13.36 13.00 15.17
C ARG A 62 -12.67 13.84 16.24
N ARG A 63 -13.20 13.83 17.47
CA ARG A 63 -12.64 14.65 18.57
C ARG A 63 -11.55 13.89 19.30
N ARG A 64 -11.83 12.65 19.73
CA ARG A 64 -10.89 11.90 20.56
C ARG A 64 -10.75 10.44 20.12
N ALA A 65 -9.52 10.01 19.86
CA ALA A 65 -9.19 8.62 19.54
C ALA A 65 -8.29 7.98 20.60
N LEU A 66 -8.41 6.66 20.76
CA LEU A 66 -7.55 5.81 21.57
C LEU A 66 -6.78 4.83 20.68
N ASP A 67 -5.47 4.77 20.84
CA ASP A 67 -4.59 3.72 20.30
C ASP A 67 -4.17 2.80 21.45
N PHE A 68 -4.75 1.60 21.52
CA PHE A 68 -4.51 0.65 22.60
C PHE A 68 -3.44 -0.38 22.21
N GLY A 69 -2.33 -0.35 22.95
CA GLY A 69 -1.05 -0.98 22.60
C GLY A 69 -0.27 -0.11 21.62
N CYS A 70 -0.10 1.18 21.94
CA CYS A 70 0.44 2.17 21.01
C CYS A 70 1.92 1.98 20.68
N ALA A 71 2.64 1.20 21.49
CA ALA A 71 4.08 1.02 21.44
C ALA A 71 4.80 2.38 21.28
N VAL A 72 5.65 2.52 20.26
CA VAL A 72 6.39 3.75 19.92
C VAL A 72 5.53 4.86 19.26
N GLY A 73 4.20 4.75 19.31
CA GLY A 73 3.27 5.77 18.82
C GLY A 73 3.03 5.74 17.31
N ARG A 74 3.31 4.62 16.64
CA ARG A 74 3.15 4.48 15.17
C ARG A 74 1.75 4.88 14.69
N LEU A 75 0.73 4.36 15.37
CA LEU A 75 -0.67 4.59 15.01
C LEU A 75 -1.26 5.80 15.72
N THR A 76 -0.84 6.09 16.96
CA THR A 76 -1.27 7.28 17.69
C THR A 76 -1.00 8.57 16.89
N GLN A 77 0.20 8.72 16.32
CA GLN A 77 0.55 9.88 15.49
C GLN A 77 -0.25 9.96 14.20
N ALA A 78 -0.49 8.82 13.55
CA ALA A 78 -1.32 8.73 12.36
C ALA A 78 -2.78 9.13 12.67
N LEU A 79 -3.34 8.69 13.79
CA LEU A 79 -4.65 9.10 14.27
C LEU A 79 -4.71 10.62 14.54
N CYS A 80 -3.63 11.22 15.06
CA CYS A 80 -3.55 12.68 15.28
C CYS A 80 -3.72 13.48 13.96
N ARG A 81 -3.55 12.88 12.77
CA ARG A 81 -3.85 13.54 11.49
C ARG A 81 -5.35 13.67 11.21
N HIS A 82 -6.17 12.85 11.88
CA HIS A 82 -7.61 12.76 11.63
C HIS A 82 -8.47 13.17 12.82
N PHE A 83 -7.93 13.11 14.05
CA PHE A 83 -8.64 13.44 15.27
C PHE A 83 -8.02 14.67 15.96
N GLU A 84 -8.84 15.42 16.69
CA GLU A 84 -8.39 16.61 17.42
C GLU A 84 -7.38 16.25 18.54
N ARG A 85 -7.58 15.10 19.18
CA ARG A 85 -6.72 14.55 20.23
C ARG A 85 -6.65 13.02 20.13
N CYS A 86 -5.46 12.46 20.33
CA CYS A 86 -5.26 11.02 20.42
C CYS A 86 -4.53 10.65 21.70
N ASP A 87 -5.04 9.65 22.40
CA ASP A 87 -4.39 9.07 23.56
C ASP A 87 -3.82 7.70 23.15
N GLY A 88 -2.52 7.49 23.31
CA GLY A 88 -1.85 6.21 23.12
C GLY A 88 -1.62 5.54 24.47
N VAL A 89 -1.93 4.25 24.59
CA VAL A 89 -1.75 3.48 25.82
C VAL A 89 -0.86 2.28 25.55
N ASP A 90 0.16 2.08 26.37
CA ASP A 90 0.99 0.88 26.33
C ASP A 90 1.36 0.43 27.75
N ILE A 91 1.67 -0.86 27.90
CA ILE A 91 2.09 -1.46 29.16
C ILE A 91 3.59 -1.28 29.41
N ALA A 92 4.38 -1.09 28.35
CA ALA A 92 5.84 -1.03 28.40
C ALA A 92 6.35 0.42 28.57
N PRO A 93 7.04 0.74 29.68
CA PRO A 93 7.63 2.07 29.87
C PRO A 93 8.59 2.48 28.76
N SER A 94 9.46 1.57 28.29
CA SER A 94 10.43 1.86 27.22
C SER A 94 9.76 2.27 25.90
N MET A 95 8.61 1.67 25.57
CA MET A 95 7.84 2.03 24.39
C MET A 95 7.21 3.41 24.52
N ILE A 96 6.67 3.74 25.69
CA ILE A 96 6.07 5.06 25.98
C ILE A 96 7.13 6.17 25.90
N ASP A 97 8.34 5.92 26.38
CA ASP A 97 9.43 6.89 26.29
C ASP A 97 9.83 7.13 24.83
N LEU A 98 9.97 6.08 24.02
CA LEU A 98 10.20 6.19 22.58
C LEU A 98 9.05 6.88 21.85
N ALA A 99 7.79 6.62 22.24
CA ALA A 99 6.64 7.26 21.64
C ALA A 99 6.65 8.78 21.82
N ARG A 100 7.09 9.24 23.00
CA ARG A 100 7.29 10.67 23.29
C ARG A 100 8.48 11.25 22.53
N GLU A 101 9.54 10.47 22.33
CA GLU A 101 10.71 10.88 21.56
C GLU A 101 10.38 11.08 20.07
N TYR A 102 9.61 10.17 19.49
CA TYR A 102 9.20 10.22 18.09
C TYR A 102 8.03 11.17 17.79
N ASP A 103 7.38 11.73 18.82
CA ASP A 103 6.12 12.46 18.66
C ASP A 103 6.26 13.74 17.84
N GLN A 104 5.62 13.77 16.67
CA GLN A 104 5.54 14.95 15.81
C GLN A 104 4.32 15.85 16.11
N PHE A 105 3.44 15.43 17.03
CA PHE A 105 2.20 16.13 17.38
C PHE A 105 2.04 16.33 18.90
N PRO A 106 3.02 16.95 19.60
CA PRO A 106 3.07 17.01 21.07
C PRO A 106 1.89 17.74 21.73
N SER A 107 1.14 18.56 20.99
CA SER A 107 -0.08 19.22 21.48
C SER A 107 -1.35 18.37 21.35
N ARG A 108 -1.31 17.25 20.62
CA ARG A 108 -2.48 16.43 20.28
C ARG A 108 -2.32 14.96 20.65
N CYS A 109 -1.10 14.45 20.63
CA CYS A 109 -0.78 13.07 20.98
C CYS A 109 -0.39 13.01 22.47
N HIS A 110 -0.99 12.08 23.22
CA HIS A 110 -0.78 11.93 24.65
C HIS A 110 -0.57 10.45 25.01
N TYR A 111 0.61 10.13 25.52
CA TYR A 111 1.01 8.74 25.80
C TYR A 111 0.92 8.40 27.30
N HIS A 112 0.22 7.30 27.59
CA HIS A 112 -0.10 6.84 28.93
C HIS A 112 0.46 5.44 29.17
N LEU A 113 1.23 5.29 30.25
CA LEU A 113 1.61 3.97 30.75
C LEU A 113 0.41 3.35 31.47
N ASN A 114 0.02 2.13 31.10
CA ASN A 114 -1.04 1.38 31.76
C ASN A 114 -0.58 -0.01 32.18
N GLU A 115 -0.32 -0.17 33.47
CA GLU A 115 0.16 -1.42 34.08
C GLU A 115 -0.99 -2.24 34.69
N ALA A 116 -2.23 -1.76 34.58
CA ALA A 116 -3.44 -2.42 35.05
C ALA A 116 -4.04 -3.36 33.98
N ASP A 117 -5.05 -4.15 34.34
CA ASP A 117 -5.83 -4.96 33.40
C ASP A 117 -7.19 -4.34 33.03
N ASP A 118 -7.28 -3.01 33.17
CA ASP A 118 -8.43 -2.18 32.84
C ASP A 118 -8.02 -0.85 32.17
N LEU A 119 -9.00 -0.01 31.82
CA LEU A 119 -8.79 1.35 31.30
C LEU A 119 -9.34 2.41 32.26
N ALA A 120 -9.19 2.22 33.58
CA ALA A 120 -9.67 3.15 34.60
C ALA A 120 -9.05 4.56 34.51
N LEU A 121 -7.94 4.70 33.78
CA LEU A 121 -7.33 5.98 33.38
C LEU A 121 -8.32 6.89 32.63
N PHE A 122 -9.35 6.30 31.98
CA PHE A 122 -10.34 7.02 31.21
C PHE A 122 -11.76 6.84 31.76
N PRO A 123 -12.53 7.95 31.86
CA PRO A 123 -13.95 7.88 32.15
C PRO A 123 -14.74 7.11 31.09
N ASP A 124 -15.96 6.71 31.45
CA ASP A 124 -16.92 6.16 30.49
C ASP A 124 -17.20 7.15 29.35
N ASN A 125 -17.53 6.64 28.17
CA ASN A 125 -17.99 7.44 27.02
C ASN A 125 -17.00 8.55 26.56
N THR A 126 -15.71 8.27 26.65
CA THR A 126 -14.62 9.21 26.38
C THR A 126 -14.23 9.31 24.90
N PHE A 127 -14.17 8.18 24.20
CA PHE A 127 -13.55 8.11 22.88
C PHE A 127 -14.58 7.99 21.76
N ASP A 128 -14.41 8.76 20.70
CA ASP A 128 -15.20 8.60 19.49
C ASP A 128 -14.67 7.43 18.63
N PHE A 129 -13.36 7.13 18.74
CA PHE A 129 -12.72 6.01 18.08
C PHE A 129 -11.73 5.29 18.99
N ILE A 130 -11.73 3.95 18.97
CA ILE A 130 -10.73 3.11 19.64
C ILE A 130 -10.15 2.17 18.60
N TYR A 131 -8.82 2.08 18.54
CA TYR A 131 -8.09 1.21 17.64
C TYR A 131 -7.17 0.27 18.42
N SER A 132 -7.15 -1.02 18.08
CA SER A 132 -6.17 -1.97 18.60
C SER A 132 -5.91 -3.12 17.63
N ARG A 133 -4.66 -3.36 17.23
CA ARG A 133 -4.31 -4.42 16.29
C ARG A 133 -2.95 -5.01 16.63
N LEU A 134 -2.82 -6.34 16.54
CA LEU A 134 -1.62 -7.09 16.95
C LEU A 134 -1.27 -6.96 18.45
N VAL A 135 -2.25 -6.59 19.29
CA VAL A 135 -2.01 -6.34 20.73
C VAL A 135 -2.72 -7.36 21.60
N LEU A 136 -4.04 -7.51 21.42
CA LEU A 136 -4.87 -8.40 22.25
C LEU A 136 -4.46 -9.87 22.19
N GLN A 137 -3.74 -10.27 21.14
CA GLN A 137 -3.23 -11.63 20.99
C GLN A 137 -2.06 -11.96 21.92
N HIS A 138 -1.37 -10.97 22.49
CA HIS A 138 -0.21 -11.22 23.33
C HIS A 138 -0.56 -11.36 24.82
N MET A 139 -1.83 -11.19 25.18
CA MET A 139 -2.32 -11.32 26.55
C MET A 139 -3.21 -12.55 26.70
N GLU A 140 -3.19 -13.16 27.89
CA GLU A 140 -4.08 -14.27 28.18
C GLU A 140 -5.56 -13.90 27.91
N PRO A 141 -6.41 -14.84 27.45
CA PRO A 141 -7.81 -14.60 27.11
C PRO A 141 -8.64 -13.89 28.19
N ARG A 142 -8.29 -14.03 29.47
CA ARG A 142 -8.96 -13.33 30.57
C ARG A 142 -8.72 -11.81 30.56
N TYR A 143 -7.55 -11.36 30.10
CA TYR A 143 -7.20 -9.95 30.01
C TYR A 143 -7.76 -9.33 28.72
N SER A 144 -7.61 -10.00 27.57
CA SER A 144 -8.18 -9.47 26.31
C SER A 144 -9.70 -9.34 26.37
N LYS A 145 -10.41 -10.29 26.98
CA LYS A 145 -11.85 -10.17 27.22
C LYS A 145 -12.21 -8.99 28.15
N LYS A 146 -11.43 -8.74 29.20
CA LYS A 146 -11.62 -7.55 30.06
C LYS A 146 -11.43 -6.26 29.26
N TYR A 147 -10.36 -6.16 28.47
CA TYR A 147 -10.10 -4.99 27.65
C TYR A 147 -11.16 -4.74 26.57
N ILE A 148 -11.71 -5.81 25.96
CA ILE A 148 -12.84 -5.67 25.02
C ILE A 148 -14.06 -5.06 25.71
N ALA A 149 -14.37 -5.48 26.95
CA ALA A 149 -15.44 -4.86 27.72
C ALA A 149 -15.12 -3.39 28.07
N GLU A 150 -13.88 -3.09 28.44
CA GLU A 150 -13.42 -1.73 28.70
C GLU A 150 -13.49 -0.83 27.47
N PHE A 151 -13.19 -1.35 26.27
CA PHE A 151 -13.37 -0.60 25.02
C PHE A 151 -14.80 -0.13 24.89
N VAL A 152 -15.78 -1.02 25.09
CA VAL A 152 -17.20 -0.64 25.04
C VAL A 152 -17.58 0.36 26.15
N ARG A 153 -17.00 0.23 27.35
CA ARG A 153 -17.23 1.18 28.46
C ARG A 153 -16.75 2.60 28.10
N VAL A 154 -15.49 2.74 27.65
CA VAL A 154 -14.88 4.04 27.35
C VAL A 154 -15.29 4.60 25.99
N LEU A 155 -15.94 3.82 25.13
CA LEU A 155 -16.47 4.29 23.86
C LEU A 155 -17.69 5.19 24.07
N ALA A 156 -17.68 6.37 23.45
CA ALA A 156 -18.81 7.30 23.45
C ALA A 156 -20.01 6.71 22.69
N PRO A 157 -21.25 7.09 23.02
CA PRO A 157 -22.42 6.68 22.25
C PRO A 157 -22.32 7.17 20.80
N GLY A 158 -22.42 6.26 19.84
CA GLY A 158 -22.16 6.50 18.42
C GLY A 158 -20.68 6.54 18.03
N GLY A 159 -19.77 6.27 18.97
CA GLY A 159 -18.36 5.99 18.69
C GLY A 159 -18.17 4.59 18.11
N VAL A 160 -16.94 4.32 17.66
CA VAL A 160 -16.56 3.05 17.04
C VAL A 160 -15.29 2.49 17.69
N ALA A 161 -15.30 1.21 18.05
CA ALA A 161 -14.09 0.47 18.37
C ALA A 161 -13.76 -0.48 17.22
N PHE A 162 -12.52 -0.44 16.76
CA PHE A 162 -11.95 -1.36 15.78
C PHE A 162 -10.84 -2.16 16.47
N PHE A 163 -10.98 -3.47 16.56
CA PHE A 163 -9.91 -4.30 17.12
C PHE A 163 -9.74 -5.64 16.43
N GLN A 164 -8.52 -6.19 16.46
CA GLN A 164 -8.19 -7.51 15.95
C GLN A 164 -7.86 -8.48 17.09
N ILE A 165 -8.31 -9.73 16.97
CA ILE A 165 -7.91 -10.82 17.85
C ILE A 165 -7.99 -12.19 17.15
N PRO A 166 -7.03 -13.11 17.36
CA PRO A 166 -7.10 -14.47 16.85
C PRO A 166 -8.25 -15.24 17.51
N ALA A 167 -8.91 -16.14 16.77
CA ALA A 167 -9.91 -17.07 17.29
C ALA A 167 -9.31 -18.40 17.79
N GLY A 168 -8.11 -18.75 17.30
CA GLY A 168 -7.44 -20.02 17.59
C GLY A 168 -7.08 -20.79 16.31
N PRO A 169 -6.55 -22.02 16.42
CA PRO A 169 -6.20 -22.83 15.27
C PRO A 169 -7.46 -23.20 14.47
N PRO A 170 -7.37 -23.28 13.13
CA PRO A 170 -8.49 -23.72 12.30
C PRO A 170 -8.89 -25.16 12.65
N ALA A 171 -10.18 -25.49 12.52
CA ALA A 171 -10.63 -26.87 12.57
C ALA A 171 -10.02 -27.66 11.40
N PRO A 172 -9.82 -28.99 11.52
CA PRO A 172 -9.34 -29.80 10.39
C PRO A 172 -10.21 -29.59 9.14
N GLY A 173 -9.60 -29.13 8.04
CA GLY A 173 -10.30 -28.80 6.80
C GLY A 173 -10.83 -27.37 6.67
N GLN A 174 -10.66 -26.53 7.69
CA GLN A 174 -10.91 -25.08 7.66
C GLN A 174 -9.61 -24.25 7.68
N GLU A 175 -8.48 -24.89 7.36
CA GLU A 175 -7.21 -24.19 7.19
C GLU A 175 -7.37 -23.16 6.07
N PRO A 176 -6.90 -21.91 6.26
CA PRO A 176 -6.94 -20.93 5.19
C PRO A 176 -6.22 -21.50 3.96
N PRO A 177 -6.77 -21.33 2.74
CA PRO A 177 -6.12 -21.83 1.54
C PRO A 177 -4.73 -21.20 1.42
N ARG A 178 -3.69 -22.03 1.61
CA ARG A 178 -2.30 -21.57 1.54
C ARG A 178 -1.90 -21.38 0.09
N GLU A 179 -1.32 -20.23 -0.23
CA GLU A 179 -0.93 -19.86 -1.61
C GLU A 179 -0.02 -20.92 -2.25
N TRP A 180 0.85 -21.54 -1.45
CA TRP A 180 1.74 -22.60 -1.91
C TRP A 180 2.31 -23.42 -0.74
N ALA A 181 2.29 -24.75 -0.87
CA ALA A 181 3.00 -25.67 0.01
C ALA A 181 3.72 -26.71 -0.85
N LEU A 182 4.86 -27.23 -0.38
CA LEU A 182 5.41 -28.42 -1.01
C LEU A 182 4.36 -29.54 -0.97
N PRO A 183 4.21 -30.34 -2.04
CA PRO A 183 3.46 -31.59 -1.92
C PRO A 183 4.16 -32.47 -0.88
N GLU A 184 3.43 -33.39 -0.26
CA GLU A 184 3.95 -34.21 0.84
C GLU A 184 5.27 -34.94 0.50
N ALA A 185 5.41 -35.38 -0.76
CA ALA A 185 6.63 -36.00 -1.27
C ALA A 185 7.85 -35.07 -1.29
N GLY A 186 7.66 -33.75 -1.30
CA GLY A 186 8.71 -32.72 -1.33
C GLY A 186 9.42 -32.51 0.00
N PHE A 187 8.85 -32.98 1.11
CA PHE A 187 9.45 -32.87 2.45
C PHE A 187 10.50 -33.96 2.71
N ARG A 188 11.57 -34.04 1.91
CA ARG A 188 12.66 -35.02 2.09
C ARG A 188 14.02 -34.38 1.96
N ALA A 189 14.76 -34.28 3.06
CA ALA A 189 16.12 -33.76 3.10
C ALA A 189 17.12 -34.81 3.60
N SER A 190 18.37 -34.73 3.13
CA SER A 190 19.53 -35.30 3.81
C SER A 190 20.35 -34.15 4.39
N ILE A 191 20.66 -34.23 5.68
CA ILE A 191 21.36 -33.16 6.41
C ILE A 191 22.60 -33.77 7.06
N GLU A 192 23.77 -33.19 6.75
CA GLU A 192 25.06 -33.62 7.28
C GLU A 192 25.85 -32.42 7.79
N ILE A 193 26.67 -32.62 8.83
CA ILE A 193 27.57 -31.60 9.36
C ILE A 193 28.99 -32.17 9.31
N ASP A 194 29.90 -31.45 8.67
CA ASP A 194 31.26 -31.94 8.49
C ASP A 194 32.15 -31.73 9.74
N ASN A 195 31.92 -30.70 10.55
CA ASN A 195 32.81 -30.31 11.66
C ASN A 195 32.06 -29.78 12.91
N MET A 196 31.31 -30.63 13.61
CA MET A 196 30.68 -30.24 14.89
C MET A 196 31.65 -30.46 16.09
N PRO A 197 31.91 -29.45 16.93
CA PRO A 197 32.66 -29.64 18.17
C PRO A 197 31.92 -30.58 19.12
N ALA A 198 32.63 -31.55 19.72
CA ALA A 198 32.06 -32.43 20.74
C ALA A 198 31.69 -31.69 22.03
N THR A 199 32.29 -30.50 22.25
CA THR A 199 32.09 -29.69 23.44
C THR A 199 31.91 -28.22 23.09
N LEU A 200 30.92 -27.56 23.70
CA LEU A 200 30.66 -26.12 23.57
C LEU A 200 30.68 -25.44 24.94
N GLU A 201 30.96 -24.14 24.95
CA GLU A 201 30.82 -23.31 26.16
C GLU A 201 29.36 -22.90 26.35
N ALA A 202 28.85 -22.94 27.58
CA ALA A 202 27.47 -22.57 27.88
C ALA A 202 27.12 -21.15 27.39
N GLY A 203 26.02 -21.02 26.64
CA GLY A 203 25.52 -19.73 26.12
C GLY A 203 26.32 -19.15 24.94
N SER A 204 27.34 -19.84 24.44
CA SER A 204 28.21 -19.30 23.39
C SER A 204 27.64 -19.55 21.98
N PRO A 205 27.71 -18.55 21.07
CA PRO A 205 27.29 -18.72 19.69
C PRO A 205 28.31 -19.51 18.86
N HIS A 206 27.82 -20.36 17.96
CA HIS A 206 28.63 -21.19 17.09
C HIS A 206 28.07 -21.20 15.67
N ASP A 207 28.93 -20.95 14.68
CA ASP A 207 28.58 -20.97 13.26
C ASP A 207 28.90 -22.33 12.66
N LEU A 208 27.89 -23.00 12.12
CA LEU A 208 27.97 -24.31 11.50
C LEU A 208 27.88 -24.18 9.98
N GLN A 209 28.65 -24.99 9.26
CA GLN A 209 28.45 -25.22 7.84
C GLN A 209 27.73 -26.55 7.68
N VAL A 210 26.47 -26.48 7.24
CA VAL A 210 25.59 -27.64 7.16
C VAL A 210 25.37 -28.00 5.70
N ARG A 211 25.67 -29.25 5.34
CA ARG A 211 25.41 -29.78 4.01
C ARG A 211 23.97 -30.27 3.95
N VAL A 212 23.17 -29.62 3.11
CA VAL A 212 21.76 -29.94 2.89
C VAL A 212 21.57 -30.43 1.46
N THR A 213 21.07 -31.66 1.32
CA THR A 213 20.71 -32.26 0.04
C THR A 213 19.19 -32.39 -0.07
N ASN A 214 18.61 -31.92 -1.17
CA ASN A 214 17.23 -32.22 -1.50
C ASN A 214 17.11 -33.68 -1.95
N SER A 215 16.67 -34.55 -1.06
CA SER A 215 16.46 -35.99 -1.34
C SER A 215 15.05 -36.31 -1.85
N SER A 216 14.24 -35.29 -2.10
CA SER A 216 12.88 -35.43 -2.62
C SER A 216 12.86 -35.45 -4.16
N PRO A 217 11.80 -35.97 -4.79
CA PRO A 217 11.60 -35.86 -6.24
C PRO A 217 11.11 -34.47 -6.67
N VAL A 218 10.96 -33.52 -5.75
CA VAL A 218 10.35 -32.20 -5.98
C VAL A 218 11.42 -31.13 -5.85
N ALA A 219 11.50 -30.23 -6.84
CA ALA A 219 12.41 -29.10 -6.73
C ALA A 219 11.93 -28.13 -5.64
N TRP A 220 12.84 -27.74 -4.76
CA TRP A 220 12.62 -26.67 -3.79
C TRP A 220 12.87 -25.34 -4.50
N PRO A 221 11.89 -24.42 -4.51
CA PRO A 221 12.06 -23.15 -5.20
C PRO A 221 13.09 -22.26 -4.49
N ARG A 222 13.68 -21.34 -5.25
CA ARG A 222 14.51 -20.28 -4.69
C ARG A 222 13.63 -19.36 -3.85
N GLY A 223 14.02 -19.14 -2.60
CA GLY A 223 13.21 -18.38 -1.65
C GLY A 223 13.15 -16.90 -1.99
N GLN A 224 12.06 -16.45 -2.63
CA GLN A 224 11.54 -15.08 -2.52
C GLN A 224 10.03 -15.09 -2.81
N HIS A 225 9.22 -15.43 -1.81
CA HIS A 225 7.85 -14.92 -1.73
C HIS A 225 7.87 -13.72 -0.76
N SER A 226 7.09 -12.68 -1.08
CA SER A 226 7.14 -11.34 -0.48
C SER A 226 6.83 -11.28 1.03
N SER A 227 6.31 -12.38 1.60
CA SER A 227 5.89 -12.50 3.00
C SER A 227 6.99 -12.93 3.98
N GLY A 228 8.09 -13.52 3.48
CA GLY A 228 9.10 -14.21 4.29
C GLY A 228 8.62 -15.53 4.92
N ARG A 229 7.37 -15.96 4.67
CA ARG A 229 6.71 -17.11 5.32
C ARG A 229 6.53 -18.32 4.42
N ASP A 230 7.02 -18.29 3.18
CA ASP A 230 6.94 -19.39 2.21
C ASP A 230 8.33 -19.89 1.80
N VAL A 231 9.28 -19.83 2.72
CA VAL A 231 10.70 -20.13 2.48
C VAL A 231 11.06 -21.47 3.10
N ILE A 232 11.84 -22.26 2.37
CA ILE A 232 12.46 -23.48 2.90
C ILE A 232 13.75 -23.05 3.59
N VAL A 233 13.81 -23.26 4.90
CA VAL A 233 14.93 -22.86 5.75
C VAL A 233 15.45 -24.05 6.53
N LEU A 234 16.72 -23.98 6.91
CA LEU A 234 17.34 -24.88 7.86
C LEU A 234 17.18 -24.29 9.26
N GLY A 235 16.74 -25.12 10.21
CA GLY A 235 16.62 -24.74 11.61
C GLY A 235 17.18 -25.80 12.56
N ASN A 236 17.18 -25.48 13.85
CA ASN A 236 17.56 -26.43 14.89
C ASN A 236 16.68 -26.41 16.14
N HIS A 237 16.72 -27.53 16.83
CA HIS A 237 16.22 -27.73 18.18
C HIS A 237 17.35 -28.19 19.10
N TRP A 238 17.34 -27.73 20.34
CA TRP A 238 18.12 -28.34 21.42
C TRP A 238 17.24 -29.30 22.19
N LEU A 239 17.66 -30.54 22.29
CA LEU A 239 17.00 -31.58 23.06
C LEU A 239 17.89 -32.00 24.24
N LEU A 240 17.26 -32.43 25.33
CA LEU A 240 17.94 -33.17 26.39
C LEU A 240 18.45 -34.53 25.86
N ALA A 241 19.38 -35.14 26.59
CA ALA A 241 19.92 -36.46 26.23
C ALA A 241 18.86 -37.57 26.12
N ASP A 242 17.69 -37.41 26.75
CA ASP A 242 16.54 -38.32 26.65
C ASP A 242 15.61 -38.00 25.47
N GLY A 243 15.94 -37.00 24.65
CA GLY A 243 15.22 -36.59 23.44
C GLY A 243 14.09 -35.59 23.67
N LYS A 244 13.86 -35.11 24.90
CA LYS A 244 12.85 -34.08 25.17
C LYS A 244 13.31 -32.70 24.70
N PRO A 245 12.42 -31.87 24.14
CA PRO A 245 12.75 -30.48 23.79
C PRO A 245 13.26 -29.70 25.00
N PHE A 246 14.40 -29.02 24.85
CA PHE A 246 14.94 -28.05 25.80
C PHE A 246 14.74 -26.63 25.26
N THR A 247 15.27 -26.35 24.07
CA THR A 247 14.99 -25.11 23.32
C THR A 247 14.41 -25.51 21.97
N PRO A 248 13.07 -25.37 21.79
CA PRO A 248 12.39 -25.81 20.58
C PRO A 248 12.63 -24.88 19.38
N ASP A 249 13.36 -23.78 19.54
CA ASP A 249 13.74 -22.94 18.42
C ASP A 249 14.97 -22.08 18.76
N ASP A 250 16.00 -22.06 17.92
CA ASP A 250 17.26 -21.35 18.15
C ASP A 250 17.76 -20.65 16.88
N GLY A 251 18.35 -21.39 15.94
CA GLY A 251 18.88 -20.89 14.68
C GLY A 251 17.91 -21.07 13.50
N ARG A 252 17.97 -20.12 12.56
CA ARG A 252 17.23 -20.12 11.29
C ARG A 252 18.06 -19.54 10.16
N THR A 253 18.25 -20.31 9.09
CA THR A 253 18.89 -19.81 7.86
C THR A 253 18.15 -20.29 6.62
N ALA A 254 17.74 -19.36 5.76
CA ALA A 254 17.16 -19.69 4.46
C ALA A 254 18.20 -20.24 3.48
N LEU A 255 17.75 -21.11 2.57
CA LEU A 255 18.55 -21.48 1.41
C LEU A 255 18.75 -20.25 0.51
N THR A 256 20.00 -19.98 0.11
CA THR A 256 20.32 -18.86 -0.79
C THR A 256 19.78 -19.06 -2.20
N ASP A 257 19.71 -20.32 -2.63
CA ASP A 257 19.17 -20.75 -3.91
C ASP A 257 18.23 -21.95 -3.73
N GLY A 258 17.33 -22.17 -4.67
CA GLY A 258 16.47 -23.37 -4.68
C GLY A 258 17.28 -24.62 -4.98
N LEU A 259 16.87 -25.77 -4.45
CA LEU A 259 17.55 -27.05 -4.67
C LEU A 259 16.68 -27.97 -5.52
N ARG A 260 17.19 -28.39 -6.68
CA ARG A 260 16.58 -29.45 -7.49
C ARG A 260 16.73 -30.81 -6.80
N PRO A 261 15.95 -31.83 -7.22
CA PRO A 261 16.15 -33.20 -6.73
C PRO A 261 17.62 -33.65 -6.83
N SER A 262 18.14 -34.22 -5.75
CA SER A 262 19.53 -34.65 -5.55
C SER A 262 20.59 -33.54 -5.50
N GLU A 263 20.19 -32.26 -5.60
CA GLU A 263 21.11 -31.13 -5.48
C GLU A 263 21.45 -30.86 -4.00
N THR A 264 22.67 -30.36 -3.78
CA THR A 264 23.23 -30.12 -2.45
C THR A 264 23.73 -28.69 -2.33
N ALA A 265 23.48 -28.04 -1.20
CA ALA A 265 24.06 -26.76 -0.83
C ALA A 265 24.68 -26.80 0.57
N TYR A 266 25.62 -25.88 0.80
CA TYR A 266 26.14 -25.59 2.13
C TYR A 266 25.42 -24.38 2.71
N VAL A 267 24.81 -24.57 3.87
CA VAL A 267 23.97 -23.57 4.54
C VAL A 267 24.68 -23.16 5.84
N PRO A 268 25.03 -21.88 6.01
CA PRO A 268 25.57 -21.39 7.27
C PRO A 268 24.46 -21.36 8.31
N LEU A 269 24.61 -22.03 9.45
CA LEU A 269 23.63 -22.00 10.55
C LEU A 269 24.31 -21.55 11.83
N ARG A 270 23.87 -20.44 12.40
CA ARG A 270 24.33 -19.98 13.70
C ARG A 270 23.43 -20.56 14.79
N VAL A 271 24.02 -21.25 15.77
CA VAL A 271 23.34 -21.85 16.93
C VAL A 271 23.90 -21.28 18.23
N ILE A 272 23.10 -21.24 19.29
CA ILE A 272 23.53 -20.81 20.62
C ILE A 272 23.49 -22.01 21.57
N ALA A 273 24.64 -22.35 22.16
CA ALA A 273 24.71 -23.47 23.10
C ALA A 273 23.82 -23.22 24.33
N PRO A 274 23.15 -24.25 24.89
CA PRO A 274 22.40 -24.15 26.13
C PRO A 274 23.20 -23.45 27.23
N THR A 275 22.54 -22.61 28.03
CA THR A 275 23.20 -21.88 29.13
C THR A 275 23.44 -22.78 30.35
N ALA A 276 22.72 -23.90 30.45
CA ALA A 276 22.94 -24.90 31.48
C ALA A 276 23.99 -25.93 31.00
N PRO A 277 25.09 -26.14 31.74
CA PRO A 277 26.04 -27.22 31.45
C PRO A 277 25.34 -28.57 31.50
N GLY A 278 25.69 -29.47 30.58
CA GLY A 278 25.03 -30.76 30.45
C GLY A 278 25.27 -31.41 29.10
N SER A 279 24.70 -32.59 28.91
CA SER A 279 24.78 -33.32 27.64
C SER A 279 23.46 -33.16 26.87
N TYR A 280 23.55 -32.68 25.64
CA TYR A 280 22.40 -32.33 24.80
C TYR A 280 22.49 -33.02 23.44
N LEU A 281 21.36 -33.05 22.73
CA LEU A 281 21.30 -33.37 21.31
C LEU A 281 20.96 -32.09 20.55
N LEU A 282 21.83 -31.69 19.64
CA LEU A 282 21.51 -30.70 18.61
C LEU A 282 20.81 -31.44 17.47
N GLU A 283 19.53 -31.14 17.25
CA GLU A 283 18.75 -31.65 16.14
C GLU A 283 18.62 -30.58 15.06
N LEU A 284 19.07 -30.88 13.84
CA LEU A 284 18.85 -30.07 12.65
C LEU A 284 17.75 -30.67 11.79
N ASP A 285 16.84 -29.82 11.32
CA ASP A 285 15.79 -30.20 10.39
C ASP A 285 15.52 -29.08 9.39
N MET A 286 14.99 -29.44 8.22
CA MET A 286 14.44 -28.47 7.28
C MET A 286 13.04 -28.09 7.72
N VAL A 287 12.67 -26.83 7.52
CA VAL A 287 11.31 -26.34 7.72
C VAL A 287 10.89 -25.53 6.51
N GLN A 288 9.70 -25.79 6.01
CA GLN A 288 9.02 -24.80 5.19
C GLN A 288 8.32 -23.89 6.17
N GLU A 289 8.79 -22.65 6.27
CA GLU A 289 8.21 -21.62 7.15
C GLU A 289 6.70 -21.52 6.93
N GLY A 290 5.95 -21.26 8.00
CA GLY A 290 4.48 -21.25 7.98
C GLY A 290 3.81 -22.59 7.66
N VAL A 291 4.54 -23.62 7.20
CA VAL A 291 4.00 -24.91 6.75
C VAL A 291 4.24 -26.03 7.73
N SER A 292 5.45 -26.55 7.77
CA SER A 292 5.79 -27.71 8.61
C SER A 292 7.31 -27.90 8.62
N TRP A 293 7.81 -28.35 9.76
CA TRP A 293 9.06 -29.10 9.81
C TRP A 293 8.98 -30.33 8.90
N PHE A 294 10.10 -30.75 8.36
CA PHE A 294 10.17 -31.87 7.43
C PHE A 294 10.05 -33.22 8.17
N ALA A 295 10.49 -33.30 9.43
CA ALA A 295 10.44 -34.52 10.23
C ALA A 295 9.01 -35.07 10.46
N PRO A 296 7.99 -34.26 10.84
CA PRO A 296 6.59 -34.72 10.90
C PRO A 296 6.05 -35.27 9.57
N LYS A 297 6.64 -34.86 8.44
CA LYS A 297 6.27 -35.34 7.09
C LYS A 297 7.08 -36.55 6.64
N GLY A 298 7.92 -37.11 7.52
CA GLY A 298 8.69 -38.34 7.29
C GLY A 298 10.12 -38.12 6.77
N SER A 299 10.64 -36.89 6.79
CA SER A 299 12.07 -36.66 6.56
C SER A 299 12.90 -37.09 7.77
N ARG A 300 14.19 -37.38 7.55
CA ARG A 300 15.13 -37.66 8.64
C ARG A 300 15.81 -36.37 9.08
N THR A 301 15.94 -36.18 10.39
CA THR A 301 16.73 -35.10 10.99
C THR A 301 18.19 -35.52 11.15
N CYS A 302 19.08 -34.54 11.32
CA CYS A 302 20.46 -34.77 11.74
C CYS A 302 20.54 -34.52 13.25
N ARG A 303 20.96 -35.52 14.04
CA ARG A 303 21.12 -35.38 15.49
C ARG A 303 22.57 -35.59 15.89
N ILE A 304 23.11 -34.65 16.65
CA ILE A 304 24.49 -34.72 17.13
C ILE A 304 24.50 -34.52 18.64
N LYS A 305 25.25 -35.37 19.33
CA LYS A 305 25.48 -35.21 20.77
C LYS A 305 26.52 -34.13 21.01
N VAL A 306 26.21 -33.22 21.92
CA VAL A 306 27.05 -32.07 22.28
C VAL A 306 27.12 -31.95 23.80
N ASP A 307 28.32 -31.91 24.35
CA ASP A 307 28.52 -31.64 25.78
C ASP A 307 28.77 -30.15 26.01
N VAL A 308 27.99 -29.53 26.88
CA VAL A 308 28.08 -28.11 27.21
C VAL A 308 28.79 -27.95 28.55
N CYS A 309 29.90 -27.23 28.57
CA CYS A 309 30.71 -26.97 29.75
C CYS A 309 30.44 -25.59 30.36
N LYS A 310 30.71 -25.43 31.66
CA LYS A 310 30.60 -24.13 32.34
C LYS A 310 31.54 -23.11 31.70
N GLY A 311 30.97 -22.01 31.22
CA GLY A 311 31.75 -20.85 30.79
C GLY A 311 32.32 -20.07 31.97
N ALA A 312 33.47 -19.45 31.75
CA ALA A 312 34.13 -18.61 32.74
C ALA A 312 33.43 -17.24 32.82
N GLY A 313 32.39 -17.13 33.66
CA GLY A 313 31.77 -15.84 34.00
C GLY A 313 30.27 -15.70 33.74
N ALA A 314 29.47 -16.74 33.98
CA ALA A 314 28.02 -16.62 33.89
C ALA A 314 27.44 -15.73 35.01
N GLN A 315 27.14 -14.47 34.67
CA GLN A 315 26.07 -13.71 35.33
C GLN A 315 24.72 -14.41 35.03
N PRO A 316 23.70 -14.31 35.91
CA PRO A 316 22.38 -14.87 35.61
C PRO A 316 21.83 -14.16 34.37
N VAL A 317 21.67 -14.88 33.26
CA VAL A 317 21.05 -14.35 32.05
C VAL A 317 19.54 -14.28 32.29
N GLU A 318 18.98 -13.07 32.30
CA GLU A 318 17.52 -12.87 32.24
C GLU A 318 16.98 -13.60 31.00
N THR A 319 15.92 -14.36 31.17
CA THR A 319 15.26 -15.10 30.08
C THR A 319 14.84 -14.12 28.99
N ALA A 320 15.27 -14.38 27.75
CA ALA A 320 14.94 -13.58 26.57
C ALA A 320 13.42 -13.30 26.49
N PRO A 321 13.02 -12.11 26.00
CA PRO A 321 11.60 -11.76 25.91
C PRO A 321 10.89 -12.67 24.90
N VAL A 322 9.66 -13.08 25.22
CA VAL A 322 8.82 -13.95 24.37
C VAL A 322 7.58 -13.22 23.87
N MET A 323 7.21 -13.47 22.61
CA MET A 323 5.95 -13.01 22.00
C MET A 323 4.96 -14.18 21.90
N GLU A 324 4.34 -14.55 23.02
CA GLU A 324 3.29 -15.57 23.01
C GLU A 324 2.03 -15.04 22.33
N MET A 325 1.31 -15.92 21.60
CA MET A 325 0.02 -15.59 20.99
C MET A 325 -1.10 -16.45 21.57
N TYR A 326 -2.22 -15.81 21.86
CA TYR A 326 -3.43 -16.37 22.42
C TYR A 326 -4.61 -16.09 21.47
N GLY A 327 -5.47 -17.09 21.31
CA GLY A 327 -6.76 -16.95 20.62
C GLY A 327 -7.93 -16.85 21.59
N VAL A 328 -8.96 -16.12 21.21
CA VAL A 328 -10.27 -16.05 21.87
C VAL A 328 -11.34 -16.44 20.87
N PRO A 329 -12.08 -17.54 21.08
CA PRO A 329 -13.12 -17.98 20.15
C PRO A 329 -14.06 -16.84 19.77
N GLN A 330 -14.42 -16.74 18.49
CA GLN A 330 -15.24 -15.62 17.98
C GLN A 330 -16.53 -15.42 18.79
N GLN A 331 -17.22 -16.52 19.14
CA GLN A 331 -18.43 -16.48 19.97
C GLN A 331 -18.22 -15.83 21.36
N ASP A 332 -17.04 -16.01 21.96
CA ASP A 332 -16.70 -15.39 23.25
C ASP A 332 -16.52 -13.89 23.08
N VAL A 333 -15.89 -13.45 21.99
CA VAL A 333 -15.73 -12.01 21.68
C VAL A 333 -17.10 -11.37 21.49
N LEU A 334 -17.97 -11.98 20.69
CA LEU A 334 -19.34 -11.50 20.46
C LEU A 334 -20.12 -11.38 21.78
N GLY A 335 -20.05 -12.41 22.63
CA GLY A 335 -20.74 -12.43 23.93
C GLY A 335 -20.22 -11.36 24.90
N VAL A 336 -18.92 -11.09 24.93
CA VAL A 336 -18.33 -10.02 25.76
C VAL A 336 -18.78 -8.65 25.29
N VAL A 337 -18.78 -8.40 23.97
CA VAL A 337 -19.23 -7.12 23.39
C VAL A 337 -20.70 -6.86 23.74
N GLU A 338 -21.56 -7.85 23.54
CA GLU A 338 -22.99 -7.74 23.85
C GLU A 338 -23.22 -7.51 25.35
N ALA A 339 -22.54 -8.28 26.22
CA ALA A 339 -22.65 -8.14 27.67
C ALA A 339 -22.21 -6.76 28.18
N ALA A 340 -21.24 -6.13 27.50
CA ALA A 340 -20.79 -4.77 27.81
C ALA A 340 -21.71 -3.67 27.24
N GLY A 341 -22.76 -4.02 26.50
CA GLY A 341 -23.70 -3.08 25.87
C GLY A 341 -23.24 -2.53 24.52
N GLY A 342 -22.30 -3.22 23.86
CA GLY A 342 -21.83 -2.91 22.52
C GLY A 342 -22.64 -3.63 21.45
N GLN A 343 -22.55 -3.14 20.22
CA GLN A 343 -23.19 -3.73 19.05
C GLN A 343 -22.13 -3.99 17.97
N ILE A 344 -22.10 -5.21 17.46
CA ILE A 344 -21.24 -5.60 16.34
C ILE A 344 -21.81 -4.99 15.07
N VAL A 345 -21.01 -4.17 14.39
CA VAL A 345 -21.32 -3.60 13.08
C VAL A 345 -20.84 -4.55 11.98
N ALA A 346 -19.61 -5.04 12.10
CA ALA A 346 -19.01 -5.96 11.16
C ALA A 346 -17.97 -6.84 11.85
N VAL A 347 -17.79 -8.05 11.30
CA VAL A 347 -16.65 -8.93 11.57
C VAL A 347 -15.99 -9.20 10.22
N LEU A 348 -14.71 -8.89 10.11
CA LEU A 348 -13.93 -9.01 8.89
C LEU A 348 -12.86 -10.08 9.09
N ASP A 349 -12.53 -10.81 8.03
CA ASP A 349 -11.43 -11.78 8.05
C ASP A 349 -10.08 -11.06 8.21
N ASP A 350 -9.16 -11.69 8.95
CA ASP A 350 -7.82 -11.18 9.18
C ASP A 350 -6.76 -12.29 9.07
N HIS A 351 -5.67 -11.97 8.37
CA HIS A 351 -4.57 -12.91 8.08
C HIS A 351 -3.30 -12.58 8.87
N SER A 352 -3.39 -11.65 9.82
CA SER A 352 -2.20 -11.12 10.50
C SER A 352 -1.61 -12.06 11.54
N ALA A 353 -2.41 -13.00 12.05
CA ALA A 353 -2.01 -13.99 13.05
C ALA A 353 -1.94 -15.44 12.51
N GLU A 354 -1.78 -15.61 11.19
CA GLU A 354 -1.61 -16.94 10.59
C GLU A 354 -0.45 -17.72 11.25
N PRO A 355 -0.63 -19.03 11.52
CA PRO A 355 -1.69 -19.91 11.01
C PRO A 355 -2.98 -19.92 11.85
N LEU A 356 -3.11 -19.10 12.90
CA LEU A 356 -4.37 -19.00 13.65
C LEU A 356 -5.41 -18.26 12.80
N LEU A 357 -6.66 -18.70 12.89
CA LEU A 357 -7.80 -17.91 12.40
C LEU A 357 -7.83 -16.60 13.18
N SER A 358 -8.07 -15.48 12.49
CA SER A 358 -8.09 -14.15 13.09
C SER A 358 -9.18 -13.30 12.46
N TYR A 359 -9.72 -12.39 13.27
CA TYR A 359 -10.82 -11.52 12.86
C TYR A 359 -10.60 -10.09 13.34
N GLN A 360 -11.09 -9.15 12.54
CA GLN A 360 -11.24 -7.75 12.90
C GLN A 360 -12.70 -7.47 13.25
N TYR A 361 -12.93 -6.78 14.34
CA TYR A 361 -14.25 -6.47 14.88
C TYR A 361 -14.48 -4.97 14.83
N VAL A 362 -15.61 -4.57 14.24
CA VAL A 362 -16.12 -3.21 14.27
C VAL A 362 -17.29 -3.16 15.23
N VAL A 363 -17.15 -2.40 16.31
CA VAL A 363 -18.12 -2.32 17.41
C VAL A 363 -18.58 -0.89 17.60
N THR A 364 -19.86 -0.69 17.85
CA THR A 364 -20.41 0.62 18.23
C THR A 364 -21.21 0.54 19.53
N LYS A 365 -21.47 1.68 20.15
CA LYS A 365 -22.29 1.82 21.35
C LYS A 365 -23.54 2.62 21.02
N THR A 366 -24.73 2.07 21.25
CA THR A 366 -26.00 2.71 20.85
C THR A 366 -26.19 4.07 21.53
N LYS A 367 -26.68 5.08 20.80
CA LYS A 367 -27.07 6.37 21.38
C LYS A 367 -28.25 6.15 22.33
N ALA A 368 -28.07 6.45 23.62
CA ALA A 368 -29.19 6.50 24.56
C ALA A 368 -30.27 7.46 24.03
N GLN A 369 -31.52 7.01 23.93
CA GLN A 369 -32.64 7.85 23.51
C GLN A 369 -32.82 9.00 24.51
N GLN A 370 -32.38 10.21 24.14
CA GLN A 370 -32.67 11.42 24.91
C GLN A 370 -34.12 11.84 24.68
N LYS A 371 -34.93 11.83 25.74
CA LYS A 371 -36.24 12.48 25.80
C LYS A 371 -36.03 14.01 25.65
N PRO A 372 -36.82 14.75 24.82
CA PRO A 372 -36.54 16.16 24.58
C PRO A 372 -36.81 16.99 25.85
N ALA A 373 -35.84 17.83 26.24
CA ALA A 373 -36.01 18.85 27.26
C ALA A 373 -36.43 20.20 26.62
N PRO A 374 -37.28 21.01 27.27
CA PRO A 374 -37.84 22.23 26.69
C PRO A 374 -36.83 23.40 26.70
N ALA A 375 -36.95 24.27 25.70
CA ALA A 375 -36.07 25.42 25.49
C ALA A 375 -36.26 26.53 26.55
N PRO A 376 -35.19 27.23 26.99
CA PRO A 376 -35.32 28.44 27.78
C PRO A 376 -35.24 29.72 26.92
N ALA A 377 -36.04 30.70 27.34
CA ALA A 377 -36.23 32.02 26.77
C ALA A 377 -35.01 32.95 26.94
N GLY A 378 -34.87 33.90 26.01
CA GLY A 378 -33.73 34.83 25.92
C GLY A 378 -33.73 36.00 26.89
N ARG A 379 -32.67 36.83 26.79
CA ARG A 379 -32.62 38.23 27.25
C ARG A 379 -31.57 39.03 26.48
N VAL A 380 -31.95 40.26 26.13
CA VAL A 380 -31.18 41.33 25.47
C VAL A 380 -30.66 42.31 26.53
N ALA A 381 -29.49 42.92 26.32
CA ALA A 381 -29.10 44.18 26.98
C ALA A 381 -28.16 45.02 26.08
N ALA A 382 -28.29 46.34 26.21
CA ALA A 382 -27.88 47.40 25.27
C ALA A 382 -26.55 48.13 25.60
N ALA A 383 -26.13 48.99 24.67
CA ALA A 383 -24.91 49.81 24.57
C ALA A 383 -24.76 50.95 25.62
N PRO A 384 -23.65 51.75 25.58
CA PRO A 384 -23.83 53.13 25.08
C PRO A 384 -22.63 53.77 24.31
N SER A 385 -22.91 54.98 23.83
CA SER A 385 -22.37 55.85 22.77
C SER A 385 -21.31 56.91 23.16
N GLY A 386 -20.59 57.47 22.16
CA GLY A 386 -19.96 58.81 22.20
C GLY A 386 -19.14 59.17 20.92
N ILE A 387 -19.45 60.29 20.25
CA ILE A 387 -18.83 60.89 19.03
C ILE A 387 -18.33 62.33 19.41
N PRO A 388 -17.32 62.98 18.76
CA PRO A 388 -17.57 63.79 17.53
C PRO A 388 -16.41 63.92 16.49
N ASP A 389 -16.84 63.98 15.22
CA ASP A 389 -16.36 64.68 14.01
C ASP A 389 -14.97 65.33 13.86
N GLY A 390 -14.36 65.05 12.70
CA GLY A 390 -13.27 65.79 12.09
C GLY A 390 -12.75 65.11 10.81
N GLY A 391 -13.58 65.06 9.76
CA GLY A 391 -13.28 64.38 8.49
C GLY A 391 -12.08 64.98 7.77
N ASN A 392 -11.03 64.18 7.60
CA ASN A 392 -9.91 64.47 6.71
C ASN A 392 -10.13 63.65 5.42
N PRO A 393 -10.44 64.28 4.27
CA PRO A 393 -10.74 63.58 3.03
C PRO A 393 -9.60 62.65 2.56
N GLU A 394 -8.35 63.03 2.83
CA GLU A 394 -7.17 62.21 2.49
C GLU A 394 -7.01 61.00 3.42
N ALA A 395 -7.46 61.11 4.68
CA ALA A 395 -7.44 59.98 5.62
C ALA A 395 -8.55 58.98 5.31
N ASP A 396 -9.74 59.45 4.92
CA ASP A 396 -10.86 58.58 4.53
C ASP A 396 -10.57 57.84 3.21
N GLU A 397 -9.90 58.50 2.25
CA GLU A 397 -9.48 57.88 0.99
C GLU A 397 -8.34 56.88 1.19
N ALA A 398 -7.37 57.18 2.06
CA ALA A 398 -6.33 56.24 2.48
C ALA A 398 -6.89 55.06 3.29
N LEU A 399 -7.91 55.28 4.13
CA LEU A 399 -8.59 54.23 4.89
C LEU A 399 -9.45 53.35 3.98
N LEU A 400 -10.07 53.91 2.92
CA LEU A 400 -10.76 53.16 1.86
C LEU A 400 -9.79 52.33 1.02
N LEU A 401 -8.61 52.86 0.69
CA LEU A 401 -7.54 52.12 0.00
C LEU A 401 -6.93 51.03 0.89
N LEU A 402 -6.69 51.30 2.17
CA LEU A 402 -6.21 50.32 3.15
C LEU A 402 -7.25 49.25 3.46
N ASN A 403 -8.54 49.61 3.58
CA ASN A 403 -9.63 48.64 3.71
C ASN A 403 -9.83 47.85 2.43
N GLY A 404 -9.65 48.46 1.25
CA GLY A 404 -9.66 47.79 -0.04
C GLY A 404 -8.51 46.80 -0.18
N LEU A 405 -7.29 47.18 0.20
CA LEU A 405 -6.10 46.32 0.24
C LEU A 405 -6.22 45.22 1.30
N ALA A 406 -6.78 45.50 2.48
CA ALA A 406 -7.03 44.51 3.52
C ALA A 406 -8.14 43.53 3.11
N GLN A 407 -9.20 44.00 2.42
CA GLN A 407 -10.20 43.13 1.83
C GLN A 407 -9.63 42.30 0.68
N HIS A 408 -8.74 42.87 -0.14
CA HIS A 408 -8.07 42.13 -1.21
C HIS A 408 -7.07 41.10 -0.67
N ALA A 409 -6.34 41.43 0.39
CA ALA A 409 -5.44 40.51 1.10
C ALA A 409 -6.22 39.42 1.86
N ALA A 410 -7.35 39.76 2.47
CA ALA A 410 -8.24 38.79 3.09
C ALA A 410 -8.94 37.90 2.05
N LEU A 411 -9.29 38.44 0.87
CA LEU A 411 -9.83 37.68 -0.25
C LEU A 411 -8.75 36.77 -0.86
N GLN A 412 -7.53 37.27 -1.06
CA GLN A 412 -6.37 36.46 -1.47
C GLN A 412 -6.07 35.39 -0.44
N ALA A 413 -6.06 35.69 0.86
CA ALA A 413 -5.85 34.70 1.92
C ALA A 413 -6.96 33.64 1.92
N ARG A 414 -8.23 34.02 1.75
CA ARG A 414 -9.36 33.09 1.64
C ARG A 414 -9.32 32.26 0.36
N VAL A 415 -8.88 32.83 -0.76
CA VAL A 415 -8.69 32.11 -2.04
C VAL A 415 -7.49 31.18 -1.96
N SER A 416 -6.37 31.60 -1.36
CA SER A 416 -5.19 30.78 -1.09
C SER A 416 -5.49 29.67 -0.08
N GLU A 417 -6.30 29.92 0.95
CA GLU A 417 -6.76 28.91 1.90
C GLU A 417 -7.74 27.94 1.24
N ALA A 418 -8.64 28.42 0.37
CA ALA A 418 -9.54 27.57 -0.41
C ALA A 418 -8.80 26.75 -1.47
N LEU A 419 -7.77 27.32 -2.10
CA LEU A 419 -6.88 26.63 -3.03
C LEU A 419 -6.00 25.62 -2.30
N ALA A 420 -5.46 25.95 -1.13
CA ALA A 420 -4.72 25.03 -0.28
C ALA A 420 -5.62 23.89 0.23
N LYS A 421 -6.86 24.17 0.65
CA LYS A 421 -7.86 23.15 0.99
C LYS A 421 -8.25 22.29 -0.22
N ARG A 422 -8.32 22.86 -1.43
CA ARG A 422 -8.53 22.11 -2.67
C ARG A 422 -7.30 21.29 -3.06
N LEU A 423 -6.08 21.81 -2.91
CA LEU A 423 -4.83 21.09 -3.15
C LEU A 423 -4.68 19.94 -2.15
N LEU A 424 -4.87 20.17 -0.85
CA LEU A 424 -4.89 19.14 0.19
C LEU A 424 -6.01 18.12 -0.06
N GLY A 425 -7.17 18.56 -0.56
CA GLY A 425 -8.26 17.68 -0.99
C GLY A 425 -7.89 16.83 -2.21
N ILE A 426 -7.15 17.40 -3.16
CA ILE A 426 -6.62 16.69 -4.33
C ILE A 426 -5.50 15.73 -3.92
N GLU A 427 -4.55 16.14 -3.06
CA GLU A 427 -3.48 15.31 -2.47
C GLU A 427 -4.05 14.15 -1.65
N ARG A 428 -5.13 14.38 -0.91
CA ARG A 428 -5.86 13.34 -0.17
C ARG A 428 -6.56 12.36 -1.11
N LEU A 429 -7.26 12.84 -2.14
CA LEU A 429 -7.81 11.97 -3.20
C LEU A 429 -6.70 11.23 -3.99
N VAL A 430 -5.53 11.86 -4.14
CA VAL A 430 -4.29 11.32 -4.72
C VAL A 430 -3.56 10.36 -3.76
N ARG A 431 -4.00 10.21 -2.52
CA ARG A 431 -3.47 9.22 -1.57
C ARG A 431 -4.45 8.07 -1.40
N GLU A 432 -5.71 8.42 -1.12
CA GLU A 432 -6.83 7.49 -0.97
C GLU A 432 -7.05 6.65 -2.25
N THR A 433 -6.78 7.19 -3.46
CA THR A 433 -6.88 6.40 -4.70
C THR A 433 -5.60 5.58 -5.00
N HIS A 434 -4.44 5.90 -4.39
CA HIS A 434 -3.24 5.05 -4.47
C HIS A 434 -3.48 3.79 -3.64
N GLU A 435 -4.12 3.99 -2.50
CA GLU A 435 -4.57 2.92 -1.61
C GLU A 435 -5.75 2.13 -2.21
N LEU A 436 -6.70 2.76 -2.90
CA LEU A 436 -7.78 2.05 -3.62
C LEU A 436 -7.28 1.27 -4.84
N VAL A 437 -6.29 1.75 -5.58
CA VAL A 437 -5.66 0.96 -6.67
C VAL A 437 -4.89 -0.24 -6.10
N ASN A 438 -4.36 -0.12 -4.87
CA ASN A 438 -3.75 -1.23 -4.14
C ASN A 438 -4.79 -2.15 -3.45
N HIS A 439 -5.95 -1.64 -3.01
CA HIS A 439 -7.01 -2.40 -2.31
C HIS A 439 -8.06 -3.03 -3.25
N VAL A 440 -8.32 -2.45 -4.43
CA VAL A 440 -9.14 -3.11 -5.47
C VAL A 440 -8.36 -4.23 -6.17
N GLY A 441 -7.04 -4.30 -5.94
CA GLY A 441 -6.21 -5.47 -6.18
C GLY A 441 -6.26 -6.54 -5.08
N ALA A 442 -6.93 -6.30 -3.95
CA ALA A 442 -6.93 -7.17 -2.76
C ALA A 442 -8.22 -8.00 -2.57
N GLY A 443 -9.13 -8.04 -3.56
CA GLY A 443 -10.42 -8.72 -3.46
C GLY A 443 -10.74 -9.75 -4.56
N VAL A 444 -9.79 -10.07 -5.44
CA VAL A 444 -9.95 -11.15 -6.45
C VAL A 444 -8.81 -12.15 -6.23
N PRO A 445 -9.08 -13.47 -6.20
CA PRO A 445 -8.08 -14.47 -5.82
C PRO A 445 -6.77 -14.32 -6.61
N THR A 446 -5.64 -14.29 -5.90
CA THR A 446 -4.27 -14.29 -6.42
C THR A 446 -3.96 -15.63 -7.10
N GLY A 447 -4.55 -15.87 -8.27
CA GLY A 447 -3.84 -16.64 -9.29
C GLY A 447 -2.55 -15.87 -9.58
N GLY A 448 -1.39 -16.42 -9.20
CA GLY A 448 -0.08 -15.80 -9.39
C GLY A 448 0.03 -15.17 -10.78
N ARG A 449 0.72 -14.03 -10.89
CA ARG A 449 0.91 -13.36 -12.19
C ARG A 449 1.54 -14.35 -13.15
N PHE A 450 0.72 -14.86 -14.07
CA PHE A 450 1.15 -15.75 -15.11
C PHE A 450 1.25 -14.93 -16.39
N ALA A 451 2.36 -15.08 -17.08
CA ALA A 451 2.45 -14.73 -18.49
C ALA A 451 2.52 -16.05 -19.25
N VAL A 452 1.49 -16.33 -20.05
CA VAL A 452 1.43 -17.53 -20.87
C VAL A 452 1.69 -17.12 -22.31
N TYR A 453 2.81 -17.58 -22.87
CA TYR A 453 3.08 -17.44 -24.29
C TYR A 453 2.08 -18.28 -25.09
N GLN A 454 1.30 -17.64 -25.95
CA GLN A 454 0.27 -18.29 -26.77
C GLN A 454 0.73 -18.59 -28.21
N GLY A 455 1.99 -18.26 -28.54
CA GLY A 455 2.47 -18.32 -29.92
C GLY A 455 2.23 -17.00 -30.68
N ASN A 456 2.70 -16.93 -31.93
CA ASN A 456 2.56 -15.75 -32.80
C ASN A 456 3.03 -14.43 -32.16
N ASN A 457 4.10 -14.50 -31.38
CA ASN A 457 4.65 -13.39 -30.61
C ASN A 457 3.65 -12.76 -29.63
N LEU A 458 2.68 -13.52 -29.09
CA LEU A 458 1.74 -13.01 -28.11
C LEU A 458 1.89 -13.74 -26.78
N ALA A 459 1.95 -12.98 -25.70
CA ALA A 459 1.80 -13.48 -24.34
C ALA A 459 0.53 -12.91 -23.73
N LEU A 460 -0.24 -13.76 -23.05
CA LEU A 460 -1.36 -13.33 -22.21
C LEU A 460 -0.83 -13.15 -20.78
N THR A 461 -0.98 -11.96 -20.23
CA THR A 461 -0.62 -11.61 -18.85
C THR A 461 -1.81 -10.96 -18.12
N ARG A 462 -1.64 -10.64 -16.84
CA ARG A 462 -2.56 -9.83 -16.04
C ARG A 462 -1.94 -8.49 -15.68
N ILE A 463 -2.59 -7.39 -16.08
CA ILE A 463 -2.24 -6.04 -15.62
C ILE A 463 -3.03 -5.69 -14.36
N LEU A 464 -2.39 -4.96 -13.44
CA LEU A 464 -2.93 -4.61 -12.12
C LEU A 464 -3.51 -5.81 -11.35
N ASN A 465 -2.99 -7.02 -11.59
CA ASN A 465 -3.52 -8.29 -11.07
C ASN A 465 -5.00 -8.58 -11.42
N ARG A 466 -5.62 -7.79 -12.29
CA ARG A 466 -7.07 -7.78 -12.48
C ARG A 466 -7.49 -8.01 -13.93
N TYR A 467 -6.88 -7.30 -14.87
CA TYR A 467 -7.33 -7.28 -16.26
C TYR A 467 -6.43 -8.16 -17.13
N SER A 468 -7.03 -8.94 -18.00
CA SER A 468 -6.30 -9.77 -18.95
C SER A 468 -5.72 -8.89 -20.05
N MET A 469 -4.46 -9.09 -20.42
CA MET A 469 -3.82 -8.32 -21.49
C MET A 469 -2.90 -9.20 -22.32
N TYR A 470 -3.17 -9.27 -23.62
CA TYR A 470 -2.27 -9.68 -24.66
C TYR A 470 -1.19 -8.61 -24.87
N VAL A 471 0.06 -9.07 -24.89
CA VAL A 471 1.25 -8.25 -25.11
C VAL A 471 2.02 -8.88 -26.26
N ASP A 472 2.47 -8.05 -27.21
CA ASP A 472 3.38 -8.53 -28.25
C ASP A 472 4.78 -8.74 -27.66
N THR A 473 5.26 -9.98 -27.69
CA THR A 473 6.54 -10.38 -27.08
C THR A 473 7.76 -9.95 -27.90
N THR A 474 7.56 -9.36 -29.08
CA THR A 474 8.66 -8.68 -29.80
C THR A 474 8.95 -7.29 -29.25
N ASP A 475 8.02 -6.71 -28.49
CA ASP A 475 8.25 -5.45 -27.82
C ASP A 475 9.20 -5.63 -26.63
N VAL A 476 10.28 -4.86 -26.63
CA VAL A 476 11.25 -4.79 -25.52
C VAL A 476 11.11 -3.49 -24.73
N SER A 477 10.12 -2.65 -25.05
CA SER A 477 9.81 -1.40 -24.36
C SER A 477 8.78 -1.60 -23.26
N ILE A 478 7.49 -1.45 -23.56
CA ILE A 478 6.35 -1.54 -22.63
C ILE A 478 6.10 -2.99 -22.21
N GLY A 479 6.25 -3.93 -23.15
CA GLY A 479 5.91 -5.35 -23.01
C GLY A 479 6.53 -6.05 -21.81
N PRO A 480 7.86 -5.94 -21.58
CA PRO A 480 8.50 -6.53 -20.40
C PRO A 480 7.91 -6.01 -19.09
N HIS A 481 7.59 -4.72 -18.99
CA HIS A 481 6.98 -4.14 -17.79
C HIS A 481 5.58 -4.69 -17.55
N LEU A 482 4.76 -4.81 -18.60
CA LEU A 482 3.42 -5.39 -18.47
C LEU A 482 3.46 -6.88 -18.12
N ILE A 483 4.41 -7.64 -18.66
CA ILE A 483 4.57 -9.07 -18.38
C ILE A 483 5.06 -9.32 -16.95
N THR A 484 6.07 -8.56 -16.49
CA THR A 484 6.75 -8.81 -15.22
C THR A 484 6.14 -8.05 -14.04
N HIS A 485 5.75 -6.80 -14.25
CA HIS A 485 5.25 -5.90 -13.21
C HIS A 485 3.74 -5.66 -13.30
N GLY A 486 3.09 -6.02 -14.42
CA GLY A 486 1.65 -5.82 -14.63
C GLY A 486 1.25 -4.34 -14.69
N GLN A 487 2.21 -3.44 -14.87
CA GLN A 487 2.03 -1.99 -14.79
C GLN A 487 2.95 -1.28 -15.78
N TRP A 488 2.45 -0.19 -16.35
CA TRP A 488 3.22 0.77 -17.15
C TRP A 488 3.11 2.14 -16.49
N GLU A 489 4.21 2.87 -16.35
CA GLU A 489 4.29 4.21 -15.73
C GLU A 489 3.41 4.36 -14.47
N PRO A 490 3.79 3.75 -13.33
CA PRO A 490 2.94 3.71 -12.15
C PRO A 490 2.42 5.08 -11.68
N TRP A 491 3.24 6.14 -11.81
CA TRP A 491 2.87 7.52 -11.51
C TRP A 491 1.76 8.06 -12.44
N ILE A 492 1.85 7.82 -13.75
CA ILE A 492 0.82 8.21 -14.72
C ILE A 492 -0.43 7.34 -14.56
N THR A 493 -0.28 6.02 -14.43
CA THR A 493 -1.40 5.09 -14.12
C THR A 493 -2.21 5.57 -12.92
N SER A 494 -1.52 5.98 -11.86
CA SER A 494 -2.17 6.46 -10.64
C SER A 494 -2.97 7.74 -10.87
N LEU A 495 -2.42 8.73 -11.58
CA LEU A 495 -3.12 9.96 -11.89
C LEU A 495 -4.26 9.74 -12.90
N PHE A 496 -4.02 8.99 -13.97
CA PHE A 496 -4.99 8.67 -15.02
C PHE A 496 -6.27 8.06 -14.44
N THR A 497 -6.12 7.02 -13.60
CA THR A 497 -7.26 6.34 -12.96
C THR A 497 -8.06 7.25 -12.01
N ARG A 498 -7.45 8.32 -11.48
CA ARG A 498 -8.10 9.31 -10.60
C ARG A 498 -8.83 10.41 -11.32
N LEU A 499 -8.53 10.66 -12.59
CA LEU A 499 -9.19 11.71 -13.34
C LEU A 499 -10.47 11.22 -14.02
N LEU A 500 -10.59 9.90 -14.20
CA LEU A 500 -11.75 9.24 -14.77
C LEU A 500 -12.83 8.94 -13.73
N ARG A 501 -14.10 9.05 -14.12
CA ARG A 501 -15.28 8.78 -13.29
C ARG A 501 -16.32 8.00 -14.09
N PRO A 502 -17.21 7.24 -13.42
CA PRO A 502 -18.34 6.60 -14.10
C PRO A 502 -19.17 7.61 -14.91
N GLY A 503 -19.54 7.25 -16.14
CA GLY A 503 -20.30 8.08 -17.06
C GLY A 503 -19.48 9.06 -17.91
N MET A 504 -18.17 9.19 -17.70
CA MET A 504 -17.35 10.08 -18.51
C MET A 504 -17.16 9.59 -19.95
N THR A 505 -16.94 10.54 -20.86
CA THR A 505 -16.38 10.30 -22.19
C THR A 505 -14.87 10.53 -22.16
N ALA A 506 -14.09 9.48 -22.40
CA ALA A 506 -12.64 9.51 -22.43
C ALA A 506 -12.09 9.24 -23.84
N VAL A 507 -10.91 9.78 -24.15
CA VAL A 507 -10.18 9.51 -25.40
C VAL A 507 -8.75 9.09 -25.08
N ASP A 508 -8.28 8.01 -25.71
CA ASP A 508 -6.91 7.49 -25.62
C ASP A 508 -6.29 7.56 -27.02
N ILE A 509 -5.39 8.52 -27.23
CA ILE A 509 -4.70 8.77 -28.52
C ILE A 509 -3.29 8.22 -28.41
N GLY A 510 -2.96 7.24 -29.26
CA GLY A 510 -1.76 6.42 -29.11
C GLY A 510 -2.01 5.22 -28.18
N ALA A 511 -3.15 4.57 -28.34
CA ALA A 511 -3.62 3.54 -27.41
C ALA A 511 -2.69 2.31 -27.30
N ASN A 512 -1.78 2.10 -28.27
CA ASN A 512 -0.84 0.99 -28.31
C ASN A 512 -1.56 -0.36 -28.13
N PHE A 513 -1.09 -1.24 -27.24
CA PHE A 513 -1.78 -2.49 -26.88
C PHE A 513 -3.07 -2.27 -26.09
N GLY A 514 -3.37 -1.05 -25.64
CA GLY A 514 -4.61 -0.71 -24.93
C GLY A 514 -4.53 -0.68 -23.42
N TYR A 515 -3.34 -0.51 -22.83
CA TYR A 515 -3.18 -0.46 -21.37
C TYR A 515 -4.08 0.62 -20.74
N TYR A 516 -3.95 1.89 -21.16
CA TYR A 516 -4.78 2.99 -20.66
C TYR A 516 -6.24 2.88 -21.13
N THR A 517 -6.47 2.35 -22.34
CA THR A 517 -7.83 2.08 -22.84
C THR A 517 -8.61 1.11 -21.95
N ILE A 518 -8.00 -0.01 -21.52
CA ILE A 518 -8.64 -0.98 -20.60
C ILE A 518 -9.01 -0.29 -19.29
N LEU A 519 -8.06 0.46 -18.71
CA LEU A 519 -8.28 1.20 -17.46
C LEU A 519 -9.42 2.21 -17.60
N ALA A 520 -9.47 2.94 -18.71
CA ALA A 520 -10.55 3.87 -19.01
C ALA A 520 -11.89 3.16 -19.15
N GLY A 521 -11.96 2.06 -19.89
CA GLY A 521 -13.19 1.29 -20.11
C GLY A 521 -13.84 0.85 -18.81
N PHE A 522 -13.05 0.31 -17.87
CA PHE A 522 -13.56 -0.06 -16.55
C PHE A 522 -13.88 1.15 -15.65
N ALA A 523 -13.11 2.23 -15.72
CA ALA A 523 -13.32 3.41 -14.88
C ALA A 523 -14.58 4.20 -15.26
N VAL A 524 -14.86 4.36 -16.55
CA VAL A 524 -16.07 5.07 -17.02
C VAL A 524 -17.33 4.21 -16.94
N GLY A 525 -17.17 2.88 -16.96
CA GLY A 525 -18.26 1.92 -16.77
C GLY A 525 -19.33 1.94 -17.86
N ALA A 526 -20.42 1.20 -17.65
CA ALA A 526 -21.45 0.94 -18.66
C ALA A 526 -22.21 2.19 -19.16
N THR A 527 -22.17 3.30 -18.40
CA THR A 527 -22.81 4.57 -18.79
C THR A 527 -21.84 5.56 -19.43
N GLY A 528 -20.54 5.25 -19.44
CA GLY A 528 -19.52 6.08 -20.06
C GLY A 528 -19.17 5.62 -21.47
N ARG A 529 -18.16 6.26 -22.06
CA ARG A 529 -17.64 5.91 -23.37
C ARG A 529 -16.15 6.16 -23.46
N VAL A 530 -15.44 5.31 -24.19
CA VAL A 530 -14.02 5.51 -24.48
C VAL A 530 -13.79 5.48 -25.99
N TYR A 531 -12.98 6.39 -26.50
CA TYR A 531 -12.49 6.36 -27.87
C TYR A 531 -11.00 6.01 -27.86
N ALA A 532 -10.63 4.88 -28.45
CA ALA A 532 -9.24 4.40 -28.48
C ALA A 532 -8.67 4.47 -29.91
N LEU A 533 -7.64 5.28 -30.10
CA LEU A 533 -7.10 5.61 -31.43
C LEU A 533 -5.64 5.15 -31.48
N GLU A 534 -5.35 4.20 -32.36
CA GLU A 534 -4.01 3.62 -32.54
C GLU A 534 -3.64 3.61 -34.03
N ALA A 535 -2.45 4.09 -34.37
CA ALA A 535 -2.03 4.25 -35.76
C ALA A 535 -1.51 2.94 -36.36
N ASP A 536 -0.72 2.18 -35.61
CA ASP A 536 -0.06 0.98 -36.11
C ASP A 536 -1.03 -0.20 -36.24
N PRO A 537 -1.11 -0.85 -37.41
CA PRO A 537 -2.03 -1.97 -37.61
C PRO A 537 -1.79 -3.15 -36.63
N ARG A 538 -0.54 -3.45 -36.27
CA ARG A 538 -0.24 -4.57 -35.38
C ARG A 538 -0.60 -4.25 -33.93
N ASN A 539 -0.26 -3.05 -33.44
CA ASN A 539 -0.70 -2.62 -32.12
C ASN A 539 -2.23 -2.57 -32.04
N TYR A 540 -2.89 -2.08 -33.10
CA TYR A 540 -4.34 -2.07 -33.18
C TYR A 540 -4.97 -3.47 -33.13
N GLU A 541 -4.38 -4.46 -33.82
CA GLU A 541 -4.81 -5.87 -33.71
C GLU A 541 -4.75 -6.36 -32.26
N VAL A 542 -3.66 -6.08 -31.54
CA VAL A 542 -3.49 -6.46 -30.13
C VAL A 542 -4.48 -5.71 -29.23
N LEU A 543 -4.71 -4.41 -29.47
CA LEU A 543 -5.75 -3.63 -28.81
C LEU A 543 -7.14 -4.28 -28.97
N GLN A 544 -7.52 -4.73 -30.17
CA GLN A 544 -8.80 -5.40 -30.39
C GLN A 544 -8.94 -6.69 -29.57
N LEU A 545 -7.88 -7.51 -29.49
CA LEU A 545 -7.87 -8.71 -28.65
C LEU A 545 -8.08 -8.34 -27.17
N ASN A 546 -7.44 -7.26 -26.74
CA ASN A 546 -7.52 -6.76 -25.37
C ASN A 546 -8.88 -6.18 -25.00
N LEU A 547 -9.56 -5.50 -25.93
CA LEU A 547 -10.94 -5.08 -25.73
C LEU A 547 -11.89 -6.29 -25.63
N THR A 548 -11.68 -7.29 -26.48
CA THR A 548 -12.52 -8.48 -26.55
C THR A 548 -12.40 -9.33 -25.28
N VAL A 549 -11.18 -9.63 -24.83
CA VAL A 549 -10.95 -10.51 -23.66
C VAL A 549 -11.45 -9.88 -22.35
N ASN A 550 -11.57 -8.55 -22.30
CA ASN A 550 -12.09 -7.83 -21.14
C ASN A 550 -13.57 -7.46 -21.26
N GLY A 551 -14.25 -7.82 -22.36
CA GLY A 551 -15.67 -7.50 -22.57
C GLY A 551 -15.96 -6.01 -22.71
N LEU A 552 -15.02 -5.23 -23.26
CA LEU A 552 -15.11 -3.76 -23.33
C LEU A 552 -15.67 -3.22 -24.65
N LEU A 553 -16.05 -4.09 -25.59
CA LEU A 553 -16.51 -3.69 -26.93
C LEU A 553 -17.79 -2.83 -26.93
N ASP A 554 -18.62 -2.91 -25.88
CA ASP A 554 -19.83 -2.08 -25.75
C ASP A 554 -19.53 -0.66 -25.22
N ILE A 555 -18.38 -0.46 -24.58
CA ILE A 555 -17.99 0.80 -23.93
C ILE A 555 -16.94 1.54 -24.77
N VAL A 556 -16.05 0.79 -25.42
CA VAL A 556 -14.89 1.32 -26.15
C VAL A 556 -15.15 1.30 -27.66
N GLN A 557 -15.13 2.47 -28.28
CA GLN A 557 -15.07 2.62 -29.73
C GLN A 557 -13.62 2.82 -30.15
N SER A 558 -13.02 1.79 -30.76
CA SER A 558 -11.65 1.86 -31.24
C SER A 558 -11.57 2.15 -32.74
N ARG A 559 -10.51 2.83 -33.19
CA ARG A 559 -10.22 3.04 -34.63
C ARG A 559 -8.73 2.98 -34.92
N GLN A 560 -8.37 2.29 -36.01
CA GLN A 560 -7.02 2.29 -36.54
C GLN A 560 -6.78 3.58 -37.36
N CYS A 561 -6.16 4.59 -36.76
CA CYS A 561 -5.76 5.81 -37.45
C CYS A 561 -4.72 6.59 -36.64
N ALA A 562 -3.87 7.35 -37.34
CA ALA A 562 -3.15 8.45 -36.71
C ALA A 562 -4.10 9.64 -36.48
N VAL A 563 -3.86 10.43 -35.44
CA VAL A 563 -4.63 11.66 -35.19
C VAL A 563 -3.75 12.85 -35.53
N LEU A 564 -4.20 13.72 -36.43
CA LEU A 564 -3.46 14.89 -36.93
C LEU A 564 -4.40 16.08 -37.17
N ASP A 565 -3.94 17.08 -37.90
CA ASP A 565 -4.64 18.32 -38.26
C ASP A 565 -5.69 18.16 -39.37
N ALA A 566 -5.55 17.14 -40.23
CA ALA A 566 -6.42 16.95 -41.40
C ALA A 566 -6.44 15.50 -41.87
N LYS A 567 -7.49 15.14 -42.61
CA LYS A 567 -7.63 13.83 -43.23
C LYS A 567 -6.62 13.63 -44.36
N LYS A 568 -5.65 12.73 -44.18
CA LYS A 568 -4.60 12.42 -45.16
C LYS A 568 -4.03 11.02 -44.96
N ARG A 569 -3.23 10.53 -45.91
CA ARG A 569 -2.40 9.34 -45.71
C ARG A 569 -1.00 9.78 -45.28
N VAL A 570 -0.45 9.11 -44.27
CA VAL A 570 0.90 9.36 -43.75
C VAL A 570 1.69 8.06 -43.64
N GLU A 571 3.00 8.16 -43.72
CA GLU A 571 3.91 7.04 -43.51
C GLU A 571 4.34 7.00 -42.05
N LEU A 572 3.88 5.97 -41.33
CA LEU A 572 4.29 5.69 -39.95
C LEU A 572 5.58 4.90 -39.95
N ARG A 573 6.62 5.43 -39.28
CA ARG A 573 7.89 4.71 -39.11
C ARG A 573 7.77 3.77 -37.92
N ARG A 574 7.93 2.47 -38.19
CA ARG A 574 7.88 1.43 -37.15
C ARG A 574 9.27 1.11 -36.65
N ASN A 575 9.42 1.04 -35.34
CA ASN A 575 10.58 0.43 -34.71
C ASN A 575 10.30 -1.06 -34.48
N PRO A 576 11.10 -2.01 -34.97
CA PRO A 576 10.77 -3.43 -34.91
C PRO A 576 10.74 -4.02 -33.49
N THR A 577 11.28 -3.33 -32.49
CA THR A 577 11.39 -3.82 -31.11
C THR A 577 10.92 -2.82 -30.04
N LEU A 578 10.80 -1.53 -30.38
CA LEU A 578 10.24 -0.51 -29.48
C LEU A 578 8.85 -0.13 -29.99
N LEU A 579 7.85 -0.98 -29.71
CA LEU A 579 6.51 -0.84 -30.27
C LEU A 579 5.73 0.33 -29.66
N GLY A 580 6.20 0.89 -28.53
CA GLY A 580 5.77 2.19 -28.00
C GLY A 580 6.25 3.38 -28.83
N CYS A 581 7.44 3.30 -29.42
CA CYS A 581 8.13 4.43 -30.05
C CYS A 581 7.88 4.56 -31.56
N HIS A 582 6.67 4.20 -32.03
CA HIS A 582 6.31 4.39 -33.43
C HIS A 582 6.00 5.87 -33.67
N SER A 583 6.78 6.52 -34.53
CA SER A 583 6.68 7.96 -34.75
C SER A 583 6.56 8.30 -36.23
N LEU A 584 5.88 9.40 -36.55
CA LEU A 584 5.92 10.00 -37.88
C LEU A 584 7.24 10.75 -38.14
N PHE A 585 8.04 11.01 -37.10
CA PHE A 585 9.09 12.04 -37.13
C PHE A 585 10.51 11.58 -36.72
N ALA A 586 10.75 10.29 -36.48
CA ALA A 586 12.07 9.78 -36.04
C ALA A 586 13.24 10.12 -37.01
N GLY A 587 14.42 10.45 -36.46
CA GLY A 587 15.66 10.74 -37.20
C GLY A 587 16.30 9.52 -37.87
N GLU A 588 17.19 9.77 -38.84
CA GLU A 588 17.84 8.75 -39.70
C GLU A 588 18.73 7.76 -38.93
N GLN A 589 18.18 6.73 -38.28
CA GLN A 589 18.94 5.50 -37.99
C GLN A 589 18.07 4.24 -38.05
N GLY A 590 18.45 3.32 -38.94
CA GLY A 590 18.03 1.92 -38.94
C GLY A 590 16.79 1.59 -39.78
N SER A 591 16.73 0.34 -40.24
CA SER A 591 15.80 -0.22 -41.23
C SER A 591 14.31 -0.26 -40.78
N ALA A 592 13.70 0.90 -40.52
CA ALA A 592 12.28 1.01 -40.22
C ALA A 592 11.44 0.56 -41.43
N ARG A 593 10.56 -0.43 -41.24
CA ARG A 593 9.53 -0.76 -42.22
C ARG A 593 8.41 0.26 -42.06
N ASN A 594 8.34 1.23 -42.96
CA ASN A 594 7.26 2.22 -42.96
C ASN A 594 5.93 1.53 -43.29
N VAL A 595 4.85 1.99 -42.67
CA VAL A 595 3.49 1.55 -42.99
C VAL A 595 2.61 2.77 -43.29
N SER A 596 1.85 2.67 -44.36
CA SER A 596 0.96 3.75 -44.81
C SER A 596 -0.37 3.68 -44.06
N VAL A 597 -0.69 4.70 -43.26
CA VAL A 597 -1.88 4.75 -42.39
C VAL A 597 -2.77 5.95 -42.70
N GLU A 598 -4.07 5.83 -42.42
CA GLU A 598 -5.00 6.97 -42.47
C GLU A 598 -4.76 7.86 -41.24
N ALA A 599 -4.63 9.16 -41.46
CA ALA A 599 -4.65 10.19 -40.43
C ALA A 599 -5.95 10.98 -40.51
N LEU A 600 -6.52 11.34 -39.35
CA LEU A 600 -7.79 12.06 -39.23
C LEU A 600 -7.69 13.15 -38.15
N PRO A 601 -8.43 14.27 -38.31
CA PRO A 601 -8.62 15.21 -37.22
C PRO A 601 -9.54 14.61 -36.16
N LEU A 602 -9.24 14.87 -34.89
CA LEU A 602 -10.06 14.39 -33.78
C LEU A 602 -11.50 14.91 -33.86
N ASP A 603 -11.68 16.10 -34.43
CA ASP A 603 -12.98 16.70 -34.72
C ASP A 603 -13.88 15.87 -35.63
N GLU A 604 -13.32 15.05 -36.53
CA GLU A 604 -14.09 14.11 -37.38
C GLU A 604 -14.44 12.80 -36.66
N ILE A 605 -13.68 12.45 -35.62
CA ILE A 605 -13.81 11.18 -34.91
C ILE A 605 -14.78 11.30 -33.73
N ILE A 606 -14.72 12.43 -33.01
CA ILE A 606 -15.40 12.61 -31.72
C ILE A 606 -16.64 13.50 -31.89
N PRO A 607 -17.86 12.93 -31.84
CA PRO A 607 -19.09 13.67 -32.13
C PRO A 607 -19.55 14.58 -30.98
N GLY A 608 -19.07 14.37 -29.76
CA GLY A 608 -19.57 14.99 -28.54
C GLY A 608 -18.53 15.77 -27.75
N SER A 609 -18.87 16.07 -26.49
CA SER A 609 -17.94 16.58 -25.48
C SER A 609 -17.08 15.45 -24.92
N VAL A 610 -15.89 15.79 -24.44
CA VAL A 610 -14.92 14.88 -23.84
C VAL A 610 -14.57 15.39 -22.44
N ASP A 611 -14.59 14.49 -21.46
CA ASP A 611 -14.24 14.82 -20.09
C ASP A 611 -12.73 14.66 -19.85
N PHE A 612 -12.11 13.69 -20.53
CA PHE A 612 -10.72 13.32 -20.31
C PHE A 612 -10.01 12.83 -21.58
N MET A 613 -8.74 13.19 -21.78
CA MET A 613 -7.89 12.65 -22.84
C MET A 613 -6.52 12.22 -22.32
N LYS A 614 -5.99 11.11 -22.86
CA LYS A 614 -4.55 10.82 -22.87
C LYS A 614 -4.05 10.98 -24.29
N ILE A 615 -2.95 11.72 -24.45
CA ILE A 615 -2.28 11.93 -25.74
C ILE A 615 -0.84 11.44 -25.61
N ASP A 616 -0.51 10.41 -26.37
CA ASP A 616 0.82 9.79 -26.39
C ASP A 616 1.15 9.40 -27.83
N ALA A 617 1.48 10.40 -28.65
CA ALA A 617 1.47 10.25 -30.10
C ALA A 617 2.84 10.55 -30.72
N GLU A 618 3.91 10.41 -29.92
CA GLU A 618 5.30 10.39 -30.34
C GLU A 618 5.64 11.54 -31.31
N GLY A 619 5.24 12.76 -30.93
CA GLY A 619 5.49 14.00 -31.67
C GLY A 619 4.30 14.58 -32.43
N SER A 620 3.17 13.87 -32.48
CA SER A 620 1.97 14.33 -33.19
C SER A 620 1.13 15.33 -32.38
N GLU A 621 1.45 15.53 -31.09
CA GLU A 621 0.67 16.33 -30.13
C GLU A 621 0.31 17.73 -30.68
N PRO A 622 1.24 18.51 -31.28
CA PRO A 622 0.91 19.85 -31.77
C PRO A 622 -0.12 19.88 -32.91
N PHE A 623 -0.12 18.83 -33.75
CA PHE A 623 -1.05 18.67 -34.87
C PHE A 623 -2.40 18.12 -34.41
N ILE A 624 -2.41 17.26 -33.39
CA ILE A 624 -3.63 16.81 -32.72
C ILE A 624 -4.37 18.01 -32.14
N PHE A 625 -3.65 18.95 -31.50
CA PHE A 625 -4.24 20.21 -31.03
C PHE A 625 -4.90 21.03 -32.15
N ASP A 626 -4.32 21.05 -33.34
CA ASP A 626 -4.93 21.72 -34.50
C ASP A 626 -6.17 20.98 -35.03
N GLY A 627 -6.19 19.64 -34.95
CA GLY A 627 -7.30 18.80 -35.38
C GLY A 627 -8.42 18.58 -34.35
N MET A 628 -8.32 19.15 -33.14
CA MET A 628 -9.30 18.98 -32.06
C MET A 628 -9.96 20.27 -31.59
N ARG A 629 -9.90 21.35 -32.38
CA ARG A 629 -10.39 22.67 -32.00
C ARG A 629 -11.88 22.65 -31.63
N ASN A 630 -12.71 21.98 -32.44
CA ASN A 630 -14.14 21.92 -32.16
C ASN A 630 -14.45 21.00 -30.97
N VAL A 631 -13.70 19.90 -30.79
CA VAL A 631 -13.80 19.04 -29.61
C VAL A 631 -13.47 19.84 -28.35
N LEU A 632 -12.40 20.63 -28.38
CA LEU A 632 -12.08 21.53 -27.28
C LEU A 632 -13.25 22.47 -27.04
N GLU A 633 -13.75 23.22 -28.01
CA GLU A 633 -14.91 24.12 -27.82
C GLU A 633 -16.12 23.46 -27.15
N ARG A 634 -16.44 22.20 -27.50
CA ARG A 634 -17.50 21.41 -26.86
C ARG A 634 -17.16 20.90 -25.46
N SER A 635 -15.90 20.97 -25.06
CA SER A 635 -15.34 20.36 -23.85
C SER A 635 -14.63 21.41 -22.97
N PRO A 636 -15.37 22.33 -22.36
CA PRO A 636 -14.79 23.45 -21.60
C PRO A 636 -14.02 23.01 -20.35
N GLN A 637 -14.31 21.81 -19.82
CA GLN A 637 -13.68 21.29 -18.59
C GLN A 637 -12.78 20.07 -18.84
N VAL A 638 -12.39 19.84 -20.10
CA VAL A 638 -11.56 18.68 -20.45
C VAL A 638 -10.22 18.72 -19.72
N LYS A 639 -9.80 17.54 -19.25
CA LYS A 639 -8.46 17.33 -18.71
C LYS A 639 -7.65 16.47 -19.66
N ILE A 640 -6.39 16.79 -19.85
CA ILE A 640 -5.50 16.08 -20.77
C ILE A 640 -4.25 15.67 -20.03
N ILE A 641 -3.89 14.39 -20.08
CA ILE A 641 -2.52 13.95 -19.80
C ILE A 641 -1.81 13.82 -21.13
N MET A 642 -0.61 14.39 -21.28
CA MET A 642 0.19 14.20 -22.50
C MET A 642 1.67 14.03 -22.21
N GLU A 643 2.36 13.34 -23.12
CA GLU A 643 3.82 13.41 -23.22
C GLU A 643 4.23 14.75 -23.87
N PHE A 644 5.27 15.40 -23.33
CA PHE A 644 5.92 16.56 -23.92
C PHE A 644 7.40 16.25 -24.16
N ASN A 645 7.71 15.80 -25.39
CA ASN A 645 9.02 15.29 -25.77
C ASN A 645 9.76 16.29 -26.67
N VAL A 646 10.66 17.08 -26.08
CA VAL A 646 11.34 18.20 -26.75
C VAL A 646 12.16 17.75 -27.97
N PRO A 647 13.00 16.69 -27.90
CA PRO A 647 13.70 16.16 -29.07
C PRO A 647 12.77 15.77 -30.21
N VAL A 648 11.67 15.07 -29.92
CA VAL A 648 10.74 14.58 -30.95
C VAL A 648 9.94 15.73 -31.57
N LEU A 649 9.50 16.70 -30.78
CA LEU A 649 8.87 17.92 -31.29
C LEU A 649 9.77 18.68 -32.28
N LYS A 650 11.07 18.81 -31.96
CA LYS A 650 12.06 19.42 -32.85
C LYS A 650 12.23 18.62 -34.13
N LEU A 651 12.26 17.29 -34.06
CA LEU A 651 12.29 16.42 -35.24
C LEU A 651 11.03 16.55 -36.10
N ALA A 652 9.87 16.80 -35.48
CA ALA A 652 8.61 17.10 -36.16
C ALA A 652 8.56 18.51 -36.78
N GLY A 653 9.63 19.30 -36.66
CA GLY A 653 9.69 20.68 -37.16
C GLY A 653 8.90 21.68 -36.32
N VAL A 654 8.57 21.33 -35.07
CA VAL A 654 7.80 22.18 -34.16
C VAL A 654 8.73 22.80 -33.11
N ASP A 655 8.63 24.13 -32.95
CA ASP A 655 9.25 24.83 -31.82
C ASP A 655 8.48 24.49 -30.52
N PRO A 656 9.12 23.83 -29.52
CA PRO A 656 8.45 23.44 -28.28
C PRO A 656 7.85 24.63 -27.52
N ALA A 657 8.51 25.80 -27.55
CA ALA A 657 8.00 27.00 -26.90
C ALA A 657 6.72 27.51 -27.60
N SER A 658 6.65 27.40 -28.94
CA SER A 658 5.44 27.71 -29.70
C SER A 658 4.29 26.76 -29.41
N PHE A 659 4.58 25.47 -29.18
CA PHE A 659 3.53 24.53 -28.80
C PHE A 659 3.00 24.81 -27.39
N LEU A 660 3.88 25.12 -26.44
CA LEU A 660 3.47 25.53 -25.09
C LEU A 660 2.58 26.78 -25.11
N ARG A 661 2.91 27.79 -25.93
CA ARG A 661 2.05 28.97 -26.15
C ARG A 661 0.67 28.57 -26.69
N LYS A 662 0.62 27.66 -27.68
CA LYS A 662 -0.66 27.14 -28.22
C LYS A 662 -1.51 26.49 -27.12
N ILE A 663 -0.91 25.72 -26.21
CA ILE A 663 -1.61 25.13 -25.07
C ILE A 663 -2.24 26.22 -24.17
N HIS A 664 -1.49 27.29 -23.87
CA HIS A 664 -1.99 28.41 -23.09
C HIS A 664 -3.10 29.20 -23.81
N ASP A 665 -3.01 29.38 -25.12
CA ASP A 665 -4.04 30.05 -25.94
C ASP A 665 -5.37 29.29 -25.92
N HIS A 666 -5.34 27.97 -25.70
CA HIS A 666 -6.53 27.15 -25.48
C HIS A 666 -7.04 27.17 -24.02
N HIS A 667 -6.52 28.06 -23.18
CA HIS A 667 -6.91 28.28 -21.78
C HIS A 667 -6.63 27.09 -20.85
N PHE A 668 -5.57 26.35 -21.12
CA PHE A 668 -5.11 25.30 -20.20
C PHE A 668 -4.21 25.85 -19.10
N THR A 669 -4.45 25.36 -17.88
CA THR A 669 -3.45 25.33 -16.82
C THR A 669 -2.57 24.12 -17.04
N VAL A 670 -1.26 24.30 -16.94
CA VAL A 670 -0.26 23.24 -17.17
C VAL A 670 0.40 22.88 -15.84
N SER A 671 0.57 21.60 -15.58
CA SER A 671 1.36 21.07 -14.46
C SER A 671 2.25 19.93 -14.96
N ILE A 672 3.46 19.83 -14.43
CA ILE A 672 4.37 18.72 -14.71
C ILE A 672 4.02 17.57 -13.75
N ILE A 673 3.97 16.36 -14.29
CA ILE A 673 3.74 15.14 -13.53
C ILE A 673 5.10 14.50 -13.22
N PRO A 674 5.62 14.60 -11.98
CA PRO A 674 6.89 13.98 -11.64
C PRO A 674 6.73 12.46 -11.45
N ARG A 675 7.86 11.74 -11.49
CA ARG A 675 7.89 10.29 -11.19
C ARG A 675 7.57 9.99 -9.73
N GLU A 676 7.89 10.92 -8.84
CA GLU A 676 7.68 10.84 -7.40
C GLU A 676 7.23 12.21 -6.88
N GLY A 677 6.31 12.23 -5.92
CA GLY A 677 5.79 13.46 -5.32
C GLY A 677 4.55 14.03 -6.01
N ASP A 678 4.18 15.25 -5.61
CA ASP A 678 2.97 15.94 -6.07
C ASP A 678 3.17 16.66 -7.41
N LEU A 679 2.06 17.02 -8.08
CA LEU A 679 2.10 17.78 -9.32
C LEU A 679 2.91 19.07 -9.16
N GLU A 680 3.90 19.26 -10.03
CA GLU A 680 4.72 20.46 -10.01
C GLU A 680 4.05 21.56 -10.85
N PRO A 681 3.98 22.81 -10.37
CA PRO A 681 3.63 23.95 -11.21
C PRO A 681 4.57 24.04 -12.42
N LEU A 682 4.05 24.47 -13.57
CA LEU A 682 4.86 24.62 -14.78
C LEU A 682 6.05 25.55 -14.53
N ASN A 683 7.25 25.03 -14.75
CA ASN A 683 8.46 25.81 -14.95
C ASN A 683 8.84 25.69 -16.44
N GLU A 684 8.57 26.74 -17.22
CA GLU A 684 8.76 26.73 -18.68
C GLU A 684 10.21 26.44 -19.07
N GLN A 685 11.17 27.06 -18.37
CA GLN A 685 12.59 26.86 -18.66
C GLN A 685 12.98 25.39 -18.42
N LYS A 686 12.56 24.81 -17.30
CA LYS A 686 12.77 23.39 -16.98
C LYS A 686 12.16 22.47 -18.04
N LEU A 687 10.95 22.79 -18.52
CA LEU A 687 10.24 22.02 -19.54
C LEU A 687 10.99 22.05 -20.88
N LEU A 688 11.41 23.25 -21.32
CA LEU A 688 12.06 23.46 -22.63
C LEU A 688 13.51 22.98 -22.69
N ASP A 689 14.21 22.97 -21.55
CA ASP A 689 15.59 22.50 -21.43
C ASP A 689 15.68 20.97 -21.22
N GLY A 690 14.63 20.34 -20.70
CA GLY A 690 14.62 18.90 -20.46
C GLY A 690 14.23 18.08 -21.69
N PRO A 691 14.50 16.75 -21.65
CA PRO A 691 14.26 15.89 -22.80
C PRO A 691 12.78 15.52 -22.96
N LEU A 692 12.12 15.14 -21.87
CA LEU A 692 10.77 14.59 -21.88
C LEU A 692 10.12 14.80 -20.53
N TYR A 693 8.86 15.23 -20.53
CA TYR A 693 8.04 15.38 -19.34
C TYR A 693 6.60 14.97 -19.63
N ASP A 694 5.95 14.38 -18.64
CA ASP A 694 4.51 14.18 -18.65
C ASP A 694 3.81 15.44 -18.10
N LEU A 695 2.76 15.88 -18.80
CA LEU A 695 2.00 17.07 -18.44
C LEU A 695 0.56 16.71 -18.10
N LEU A 696 0.02 17.34 -17.06
CA LEU A 696 -1.41 17.45 -16.83
C LEU A 696 -1.89 18.82 -17.28
N LEU A 697 -2.85 18.85 -18.19
CA LEU A 697 -3.56 20.04 -18.60
C LEU A 697 -4.99 20.04 -18.05
N ILE A 698 -5.41 21.18 -17.51
CA ILE A 698 -6.78 21.40 -17.07
C ILE A 698 -7.29 22.68 -17.71
N ARG A 699 -8.34 22.55 -18.52
CA ARG A 699 -8.95 23.71 -19.17
C ARG A 699 -9.79 24.53 -18.19
N LYS A 700 -9.64 25.85 -18.22
CA LYS A 700 -10.36 26.80 -17.37
C LYS A 700 -11.64 27.32 -18.01
#